data_AF-A0A523RP08-F1
#
_entry.id   AF-A0A523RP08-F1
#
_cell.length_a   1.000
_cell.length_b   1.000
_cell.length_c   1.000
_cell.angle_alpha   90.00
_cell.angle_beta   90.00
_cell.angle_gamma   90.00
#
_symmetry.space_group_name_H-M   'P 1'
#
loop_
_entity.id
_entity.type
_entity.pdbx_description
1 polymer ?
#
loop_
_entity_poly.entity_id
_entity_poly.type
_entity_poly.pdbx_seq_one_letter_code
_entity_poly.pdbx_strand_id
1 'polypeptide(L)'
;MSHSTSEKTIAPKRQRMLDMVLALGGLKEESAIPLGKVKEELENLKTKLAPLTDSILAFPDSYFGEFLQAFEKANLTSEINDKGILQEAISNLEQSRSITESESLKGLLELLSDTLSKMTVVEETQVSIDVDMGAILSIISDLTSEIELVIIQFEETSKAEAESASSELVTLIDALKEATEKTETDPDLALAEFQKIGTKTRYGSGLRTTAQVKRGKREERIDDVRFSKLVKENILNEVHRGIIMFILGKMGSKTVVQAGELMNISPQIVQNALVTMIQRGEIEMVSLEGDAPVFSKMLTETPNSTLVLKRIVQQVRGMTKSLEDDEVNTASSSLEKLQTLHERLQILGTYDETALSESLNKLRETVDSATEALLSSQTSDDAENLRLLVSAGLEAFARFRLKITLEKGPNLVSGTNVYGEKLDPEVYQTMMDTYLENELERGTILILIRELGALAVKDLGERTSIPPDRILRHLLRMKRDELLTTAGESHGYILYDVPRTPSEAEIIVQTECSLALQLSEAKAELVRILGDFNAQDIGKLATSLETFARARDKLVTIKVGGAIVDESALIEVENKIQSAVMLAYRTRAKIPSTRPKVTLEDLVDVDVPSVLDEYKSQMGYAPLLGFGTVNWEHSKCLGCKSCELVCPEDAIELKPRIEISNFFETSDEALAELPTNRSLFYKTLQNLATVKPSKDIQLKKEAPGFGSVEVDLWLCVACRTCVRRCPGPERGALELELKWNLPEVVKHITSTP
;
A
#
# COMPACT_ATOMS: atom_id res chain seq x y z
N MET A 1 -55.28 16.01 -33.83
CA MET A 1 -54.08 16.73 -34.30
C MET A 1 -52.92 15.77 -34.20
N SER A 2 -52.40 15.30 -35.33
CA SER A 2 -51.25 14.40 -35.40
C SER A 2 -49.99 15.23 -35.19
N HIS A 3 -49.44 15.22 -33.97
CA HIS A 3 -48.09 15.69 -33.77
C HIS A 3 -47.16 14.77 -34.56
N SER A 4 -46.49 15.31 -35.57
CA SER A 4 -45.33 14.67 -36.16
C SER A 4 -44.32 14.47 -35.04
N THR A 5 -44.10 13.23 -34.63
CA THR A 5 -43.02 12.84 -33.71
C THR A 5 -41.71 13.31 -34.34
N SER A 6 -41.13 14.37 -33.79
CA SER A 6 -39.78 14.81 -34.12
C SER A 6 -38.83 13.63 -33.95
N GLU A 7 -37.93 13.40 -34.90
CA GLU A 7 -36.84 12.42 -34.75
C GLU A 7 -36.15 12.64 -33.40
N LYS A 8 -36.28 11.66 -32.52
CA LYS A 8 -35.71 11.68 -31.18
C LYS A 8 -34.19 11.59 -31.31
N THR A 9 -33.49 12.69 -31.06
CA THR A 9 -32.03 12.78 -31.20
C THR A 9 -31.33 12.16 -29.99
N ILE A 10 -30.23 11.44 -30.24
CA ILE A 10 -29.44 10.77 -29.19
C ILE A 10 -28.83 11.80 -28.25
N ALA A 11 -28.84 11.50 -26.95
CA ALA A 11 -28.09 12.28 -25.97
C ALA A 11 -26.59 12.36 -26.35
N PRO A 12 -25.96 13.56 -26.45
CA PRO A 12 -24.60 13.71 -26.97
C PRO A 12 -23.51 12.87 -26.28
N LYS A 13 -23.68 12.57 -25.00
CA LYS A 13 -22.77 11.70 -24.24
C LYS A 13 -22.81 10.25 -24.76
N ARG A 14 -24.00 9.76 -25.07
CA ARG A 14 -24.20 8.42 -25.61
C ARG A 14 -23.67 8.31 -27.03
N GLN A 15 -23.89 9.33 -27.86
CA GLN A 15 -23.33 9.39 -29.22
C GLN A 15 -21.80 9.24 -29.22
N ARG A 16 -21.10 10.04 -28.42
CA ARG A 16 -19.62 9.98 -28.36
C ARG A 16 -19.10 8.62 -27.91
N MET A 17 -19.83 7.98 -27.02
CA MET A 17 -19.44 6.68 -26.50
C MET A 17 -19.71 5.56 -27.51
N LEU A 18 -20.82 5.64 -28.25
CA LEU A 18 -21.11 4.77 -29.39
C LEU A 18 -20.07 4.93 -30.49
N ASP A 19 -19.67 6.16 -30.81
CA ASP A 19 -18.60 6.43 -31.78
C ASP A 19 -17.28 5.77 -31.35
N MET A 20 -16.97 5.79 -30.04
CA MET A 20 -15.80 5.13 -29.49
C MET A 20 -15.89 3.60 -29.60
N VAL A 21 -17.04 3.00 -29.29
CA VAL A 21 -17.24 1.53 -29.39
C VAL A 21 -17.19 1.06 -30.84
N LEU A 22 -17.82 1.79 -31.78
CA LEU A 22 -17.76 1.50 -33.21
C LEU A 22 -16.33 1.63 -33.77
N ALA A 23 -15.56 2.61 -33.29
CA ALA A 23 -14.16 2.80 -33.67
C ALA A 23 -13.26 1.69 -33.11
N LEU A 24 -13.45 1.30 -31.85
CA LEU A 24 -12.65 0.24 -31.20
C LEU A 24 -13.01 -1.17 -31.71
N GLY A 25 -14.29 -1.41 -32.04
CA GLY A 25 -14.83 -2.67 -32.52
C GLY A 25 -14.64 -2.93 -34.01
N GLY A 26 -14.08 -1.98 -34.78
CA GLY A 26 -13.78 -2.18 -36.20
C GLY A 26 -15.00 -2.31 -37.12
N LEU A 27 -16.16 -1.78 -36.70
CA LEU A 27 -17.45 -1.89 -37.41
C LEU A 27 -17.65 -0.81 -38.49
N LYS A 28 -16.74 0.18 -38.60
CA LYS A 28 -16.71 1.10 -39.75
C LYS A 28 -16.02 0.41 -40.92
N GLU A 29 -16.63 0.45 -42.11
CA GLU A 29 -15.97 0.04 -43.36
C GLU A 29 -14.77 0.97 -43.63
N GLU A 30 -13.60 0.58 -43.13
CA GLU A 30 -12.36 1.17 -43.58
C GLU A 30 -12.07 0.65 -44.99
N SER A 31 -11.84 1.58 -45.92
CA SER A 31 -11.46 1.28 -47.29
C SER A 31 -10.24 0.36 -47.29
N ALA A 32 -10.41 -0.87 -47.80
CA ALA A 32 -9.33 -1.83 -47.89
C ALA A 32 -8.14 -1.21 -48.66
N ILE A 33 -7.04 -0.93 -47.96
CA ILE A 33 -5.83 -0.44 -48.62
C ILE A 33 -5.32 -1.55 -49.54
N PRO A 34 -4.99 -1.26 -50.82
CA PRO A 34 -4.45 -2.25 -51.73
C PRO A 34 -3.19 -2.90 -51.14
N LEU A 35 -3.10 -4.22 -51.17
CA LEU A 35 -1.95 -4.99 -50.65
C LEU A 35 -0.60 -4.51 -51.20
N GLY A 36 -0.57 -3.91 -52.39
CA GLY A 36 0.63 -3.28 -52.97
C GLY A 36 1.17 -2.11 -52.15
N LYS A 37 0.30 -1.24 -51.61
CA LYS A 37 0.72 -0.10 -50.76
C LYS A 37 1.21 -0.57 -49.39
N VAL A 38 0.64 -1.65 -48.86
CA VAL A 38 1.10 -2.26 -47.60
C VAL A 38 2.52 -2.80 -47.77
N LYS A 39 2.80 -3.51 -48.87
CA LYS A 39 4.16 -4.00 -49.18
C LYS A 39 5.16 -2.85 -49.36
N GLU A 40 4.77 -1.79 -50.05
CA GLU A 40 5.63 -0.60 -50.24
C GLU A 40 5.98 0.09 -48.91
N GLU A 41 5.02 0.28 -48.01
CA GLU A 41 5.27 0.87 -46.69
C GLU A 41 6.11 -0.05 -45.78
N LEU A 42 5.97 -1.38 -45.89
CA LEU A 42 6.82 -2.34 -45.18
C LEU A 42 8.27 -2.34 -45.68
N GLU A 43 8.49 -2.30 -47.00
CA GLU A 43 9.84 -2.19 -47.58
C GLU A 43 10.51 -0.86 -47.23
N ASN A 44 9.74 0.24 -47.24
CA ASN A 44 10.22 1.54 -46.78
C ASN A 44 10.60 1.52 -45.30
N LEU A 45 9.83 0.83 -44.45
CA LEU A 45 10.16 0.66 -43.04
C LEU A 45 11.44 -0.16 -42.87
N LYS A 46 11.57 -1.29 -43.58
CA LYS A 46 12.77 -2.15 -43.54
C LYS A 46 14.03 -1.38 -43.93
N THR A 47 13.96 -0.60 -45.02
CA THR A 47 15.08 0.22 -45.50
C THR A 47 15.49 1.29 -44.47
N LYS A 48 14.52 1.89 -43.77
CA LYS A 48 14.79 2.92 -42.75
C LYS A 48 15.24 2.34 -41.40
N LEU A 49 14.82 1.13 -41.06
CA LEU A 49 15.23 0.45 -39.82
C LEU A 49 16.61 -0.19 -39.92
N ALA A 50 17.03 -0.66 -41.10
CA ALA A 50 18.32 -1.30 -41.31
C ALA A 50 19.51 -0.56 -40.64
N PRO A 51 19.74 0.75 -40.88
CA PRO A 51 20.88 1.45 -40.28
C PRO A 51 20.77 1.68 -38.76
N LEU A 52 19.58 1.52 -38.17
CA LEU A 52 19.35 1.67 -36.74
C LEU A 52 19.50 0.33 -36.00
N THR A 53 19.14 -0.76 -36.68
CA THR A 53 18.99 -2.08 -36.07
C THR A 53 20.32 -2.62 -35.58
N ASP A 54 21.40 -2.51 -36.36
CA ASP A 54 22.69 -3.11 -36.00
C ASP A 54 23.19 -2.59 -34.65
N SER A 55 23.03 -1.29 -34.40
CA SER A 55 23.38 -0.69 -33.10
C SER A 55 22.45 -1.12 -31.97
N ILE A 56 21.15 -1.29 -32.24
CA ILE A 56 20.17 -1.75 -31.25
C ILE A 56 20.44 -3.20 -30.85
N LEU A 57 20.80 -4.06 -31.81
CA LEU A 57 21.09 -5.47 -31.58
C LEU A 57 22.44 -5.70 -30.90
N ALA A 58 23.44 -4.85 -31.17
CA ALA A 58 24.77 -4.94 -30.56
C ALA A 58 24.83 -4.33 -29.13
N PHE A 59 23.90 -3.42 -28.81
CA PHE A 59 23.87 -2.70 -27.54
C PHE A 59 23.87 -3.62 -26.29
N PRO A 60 23.02 -4.66 -26.19
CA PRO A 60 23.00 -5.50 -24.99
C PRO A 60 24.36 -6.15 -24.69
N ASP A 61 25.04 -6.68 -25.72
CA ASP A 61 26.33 -7.37 -25.52
C ASP A 61 27.43 -6.39 -25.08
N SER A 62 27.44 -5.19 -25.66
CA SER A 62 28.36 -4.10 -25.27
C SER A 62 28.12 -3.70 -23.81
N TYR A 63 26.87 -3.43 -23.45
CA TYR A 63 26.49 -2.99 -22.12
C TYR A 63 26.82 -4.05 -21.06
N PHE A 64 26.43 -5.31 -21.27
CA PHE A 64 26.71 -6.37 -20.30
C PHE A 64 28.21 -6.67 -20.18
N GLY A 65 29.01 -6.38 -21.22
CA GLY A 65 30.47 -6.47 -21.15
C GLY A 65 31.09 -5.46 -20.19
N GLU A 66 30.66 -4.20 -20.27
CA GLU A 66 31.09 -3.15 -19.35
C GLU A 66 30.50 -3.34 -17.94
N PHE A 67 29.26 -3.84 -17.85
CA PHE A 67 28.63 -4.20 -16.58
C PHE A 67 29.44 -5.27 -15.85
N LEU A 68 29.84 -6.36 -16.52
CA LEU A 68 30.64 -7.42 -15.92
C LEU A 68 31.96 -6.88 -15.36
N GLN A 69 32.66 -6.03 -16.11
CA GLN A 69 33.90 -5.41 -15.65
C GLN A 69 33.68 -4.49 -14.43
N ALA A 70 32.60 -3.70 -14.44
CA ALA A 70 32.24 -2.85 -13.32
C ALA A 70 31.86 -3.68 -12.08
N PHE A 71 31.12 -4.77 -12.29
CA PHE A 71 30.66 -5.71 -11.27
C PHE A 71 31.85 -6.39 -10.56
N GLU A 72 32.82 -6.90 -11.33
CA GLU A 72 34.06 -7.47 -10.82
C GLU A 72 34.90 -6.43 -10.06
N LYS A 73 35.07 -5.24 -10.64
CA LYS A 73 35.88 -4.16 -10.04
C LYS A 73 35.31 -3.66 -8.72
N ALA A 74 33.98 -3.59 -8.61
CA ALA A 74 33.29 -3.19 -7.39
C ALA A 74 33.14 -4.33 -6.37
N ASN A 75 33.51 -5.56 -6.73
CA ASN A 75 33.38 -6.75 -5.89
C ASN A 75 31.95 -6.95 -5.33
N LEU A 76 30.93 -6.64 -6.13
CA LEU A 76 29.53 -6.69 -5.69
C LEU A 76 29.09 -8.09 -5.23
N THR A 77 29.80 -9.16 -5.62
CA THR A 77 29.56 -10.52 -5.15
C THR A 77 29.62 -10.68 -3.64
N SER A 78 30.46 -9.90 -2.95
CA SER A 78 30.56 -10.00 -1.48
C SER A 78 29.40 -9.34 -0.74
N GLU A 79 28.59 -8.54 -1.43
CA GLU A 79 27.45 -7.82 -0.85
C GLU A 79 26.11 -8.55 -1.03
N ILE A 80 26.13 -9.68 -1.76
CA ILE A 80 24.96 -10.54 -1.98
C ILE A 80 24.90 -11.57 -0.85
N ASN A 81 23.87 -11.46 -0.01
CA ASN A 81 23.66 -12.35 1.14
C ASN A 81 22.46 -13.28 0.92
N ASP A 82 21.58 -12.96 -0.02
CA ASP A 82 20.38 -13.74 -0.32
C ASP A 82 20.63 -14.81 -1.40
N LYS A 83 20.53 -16.08 -1.00
CA LYS A 83 20.65 -17.25 -1.89
C LYS A 83 19.49 -17.33 -2.90
N GLY A 84 18.28 -16.91 -2.53
CA GLY A 84 17.09 -16.95 -3.38
C GLY A 84 17.19 -15.96 -4.53
N ILE A 85 17.60 -14.72 -4.24
CA ILE A 85 17.85 -13.70 -5.27
C ILE A 85 18.92 -14.17 -6.25
N LEU A 86 20.00 -14.75 -5.72
CA LEU A 86 21.09 -15.25 -6.54
C LEU A 86 20.68 -16.45 -7.41
N GLN A 87 19.85 -17.37 -6.89
CA GLN A 87 19.27 -18.47 -7.67
C GLN A 87 18.33 -17.99 -8.79
N GLU A 88 17.47 -17.00 -8.49
CA GLU A 88 16.59 -16.39 -9.48
C GLU A 88 17.41 -15.71 -10.59
N ALA A 89 18.43 -14.94 -10.21
CA ALA A 89 19.34 -14.27 -11.13
C ALA A 89 20.07 -15.28 -12.04
N ILE A 90 20.59 -16.37 -11.48
CA ILE A 90 21.22 -17.47 -12.22
C ILE A 90 20.22 -18.10 -13.21
N SER A 91 19.00 -18.42 -12.77
CA SER A 91 17.95 -18.97 -13.63
C SER A 91 17.62 -18.04 -14.81
N ASN A 92 17.51 -16.73 -14.56
CA ASN A 92 17.27 -15.74 -15.62
C ASN A 92 18.42 -15.68 -16.64
N LEU A 93 19.68 -15.76 -16.17
CA LEU A 93 20.86 -15.79 -17.04
C LEU A 93 20.96 -17.10 -17.84
N GLU A 94 20.64 -18.25 -17.23
CA GLU A 94 20.58 -19.53 -17.93
C GLU A 94 19.53 -19.53 -19.06
N GLN A 95 18.34 -18.99 -18.78
CA GLN A 95 17.30 -18.81 -19.80
C GLN A 95 17.76 -17.84 -20.89
N SER A 96 18.35 -16.70 -20.52
CA SER A 96 18.88 -15.72 -21.46
C SER A 96 19.93 -16.33 -22.40
N ARG A 97 20.84 -17.14 -21.86
CA ARG A 97 21.86 -17.87 -22.61
C ARG A 97 21.28 -18.93 -23.55
N SER A 98 20.16 -19.55 -23.20
CA SER A 98 19.46 -20.49 -24.11
C SER A 98 18.90 -19.80 -25.36
N ILE A 99 18.71 -18.48 -25.30
CA ILE A 99 18.14 -17.65 -26.38
C ILE A 99 19.24 -16.97 -27.20
N THR A 100 20.25 -16.40 -26.54
CA THR A 100 21.32 -15.63 -27.19
C THR A 100 22.70 -16.05 -26.68
N GLU A 101 23.65 -16.27 -27.59
CA GLU A 101 25.06 -16.46 -27.23
C GLU A 101 25.72 -15.10 -26.94
N SER A 102 26.09 -14.88 -25.69
CA SER A 102 26.80 -13.67 -25.23
C SER A 102 27.87 -14.07 -24.20
N GLU A 103 29.14 -13.78 -24.48
CA GLU A 103 30.25 -14.10 -23.57
C GLU A 103 30.15 -13.32 -22.25
N SER A 104 29.64 -12.08 -22.29
CA SER A 104 29.46 -11.25 -21.09
C SER A 104 28.43 -11.86 -20.12
N LEU A 105 27.30 -12.35 -20.63
CA LEU A 105 26.28 -13.02 -19.81
C LEU A 105 26.78 -14.34 -19.25
N LYS A 106 27.62 -15.05 -20.00
CA LYS A 106 28.26 -16.28 -19.54
C LYS A 106 29.25 -16.00 -18.40
N GLY A 107 30.07 -14.96 -18.52
CA GLY A 107 30.98 -14.54 -17.45
C GLY A 107 30.23 -14.15 -16.17
N LEU A 108 29.11 -13.41 -16.30
CA LEU A 108 28.27 -13.07 -15.16
C LEU A 108 27.63 -14.31 -14.51
N LEU A 109 27.14 -15.25 -15.32
CA LEU A 109 26.57 -16.51 -14.84
C LEU A 109 27.60 -17.36 -14.07
N GLU A 110 28.82 -17.50 -14.59
CA GLU A 110 29.91 -18.24 -13.93
C GLU A 110 30.24 -17.60 -12.58
N LEU A 111 30.35 -16.28 -12.54
CA LEU A 111 30.71 -15.52 -11.35
C LEU A 111 29.63 -15.55 -10.25
N LEU A 112 28.34 -15.46 -10.62
CA LEU A 112 27.24 -15.65 -9.67
C LEU A 112 27.14 -17.11 -9.21
N SER A 113 27.35 -18.09 -10.10
CA SER A 113 27.34 -19.51 -9.72
C SER A 113 28.48 -19.87 -8.76
N ASP A 114 29.67 -19.31 -8.98
CA ASP A 114 30.81 -19.44 -8.06
C ASP A 114 30.48 -18.84 -6.69
N THR A 115 29.81 -17.68 -6.67
CA THR A 115 29.35 -17.04 -5.43
C THR A 115 28.35 -17.93 -4.69
N LEU A 116 27.37 -18.51 -5.39
CA LEU A 116 26.43 -19.48 -4.80
C LEU A 116 27.17 -20.66 -4.17
N SER A 117 28.16 -21.20 -4.88
CA SER A 117 28.93 -22.35 -4.44
C SER A 117 29.70 -22.06 -3.15
N LYS A 118 30.32 -20.87 -3.03
CA LYS A 118 31.00 -20.41 -1.81
C LYS A 118 30.03 -20.26 -0.65
N MET A 119 28.83 -19.73 -0.88
CA MET A 119 27.79 -19.60 0.16
C MET A 119 27.20 -20.94 0.60
N THR A 120 27.42 -22.02 -0.14
CA THR A 120 27.01 -23.38 0.23
C THR A 120 28.10 -24.17 0.96
N VAL A 121 29.37 -23.73 0.92
CA VAL A 121 30.45 -24.35 1.69
C VAL A 121 30.52 -23.69 3.07
N VAL A 122 29.95 -24.36 4.07
CA VAL A 122 30.08 -23.96 5.48
C VAL A 122 31.52 -24.27 5.91
N GLU A 123 32.37 -23.25 5.99
CA GLU A 123 33.67 -23.39 6.66
C GLU A 123 33.47 -23.37 8.18
N GLU A 124 33.49 -24.57 8.79
CA GLU A 124 33.75 -24.79 10.20
C GLU A 124 35.17 -24.29 10.55
N THR A 125 35.34 -22.98 10.72
CA THR A 125 36.58 -22.45 11.29
C THR A 125 36.30 -21.91 12.69
N GLN A 126 36.13 -22.84 13.65
CA GLN A 126 36.15 -22.51 15.07
C GLN A 126 37.60 -22.22 15.49
N VAL A 127 37.96 -20.95 15.54
CA VAL A 127 39.11 -20.49 16.34
C VAL A 127 38.57 -20.16 17.72
N SER A 128 38.81 -21.02 18.71
CA SER A 128 38.54 -20.71 20.11
C SER A 128 39.51 -19.62 20.56
N ILE A 129 39.05 -18.37 20.58
CA ILE A 129 39.80 -17.27 21.17
C ILE A 129 39.52 -17.31 22.67
N ASP A 130 40.55 -17.54 23.47
CA ASP A 130 40.51 -17.40 24.93
C ASP A 130 40.46 -15.89 25.23
N VAL A 131 39.27 -15.38 25.55
CA VAL A 131 39.01 -13.94 25.71
C VAL A 131 38.95 -13.60 27.20
N ASP A 132 39.81 -12.66 27.63
CA ASP A 132 39.81 -12.09 28.98
C ASP A 132 38.58 -11.19 29.20
N MET A 133 37.55 -11.75 29.82
CA MET A 133 36.29 -11.04 30.10
C MET A 133 36.46 -9.88 31.09
N GLY A 134 37.41 -9.96 32.02
CA GLY A 134 37.72 -8.87 32.94
C GLY A 134 38.22 -7.62 32.23
N ALA A 135 39.11 -7.79 31.24
CA ALA A 135 39.61 -6.69 30.42
C ALA A 135 38.49 -6.03 29.60
N ILE A 136 37.60 -6.84 29.02
CA ILE A 136 36.45 -6.35 28.23
C ILE A 136 35.46 -5.57 29.10
N LEU A 137 35.12 -6.07 30.29
CA LEU A 137 34.19 -5.38 31.19
C LEU A 137 34.73 -4.04 31.67
N SER A 138 36.06 -3.92 31.82
CA SER A 138 36.71 -2.62 32.09
C SER A 138 36.52 -1.64 30.93
N ILE A 139 36.71 -2.08 29.68
CA ILE A 139 36.52 -1.24 28.49
C ILE A 139 35.05 -0.79 28.38
N ILE A 140 34.10 -1.68 28.64
CA ILE A 140 32.66 -1.34 28.68
C ILE A 140 32.40 -0.25 29.71
N SER A 141 32.97 -0.37 30.92
CA SER A 141 32.82 0.64 31.97
C SER A 141 33.41 1.99 31.56
N ASP A 142 34.61 2.00 30.97
CA ASP A 142 35.28 3.23 30.54
C ASP A 142 34.49 3.95 29.43
N LEU A 143 34.03 3.21 28.42
CA LEU A 143 33.18 3.75 27.35
C LEU A 143 31.83 4.23 27.87
N THR A 144 31.26 3.57 28.88
CA THR A 144 30.03 4.02 29.55
C THR A 144 30.22 5.40 30.19
N SER A 145 31.37 5.62 30.85
CA SER A 145 31.70 6.92 31.44
C SER A 145 31.98 8.00 30.39
N GLU A 146 32.57 7.64 29.25
CA GLU A 146 32.75 8.57 28.12
C GLU A 146 31.39 9.03 27.54
N ILE A 147 30.47 8.09 27.31
CA ILE A 147 29.11 8.37 26.83
C ILE A 147 28.36 9.26 27.83
N GLU A 148 28.53 9.01 29.13
CA GLU A 148 27.91 9.83 30.18
C GLU A 148 28.33 11.30 30.10
N LEU A 149 29.61 11.58 29.86
CA LEU A 149 30.12 12.96 29.71
C LEU A 149 29.48 13.69 28.53
N VAL A 150 29.29 12.99 27.40
CA VAL A 150 28.63 13.56 26.21
C VAL A 150 27.16 13.84 26.49
N ILE A 151 26.45 12.92 27.17
CA ILE A 151 25.05 13.11 27.56
C ILE A 151 24.88 14.33 28.49
N ILE A 152 25.80 14.54 29.44
CA ILE A 152 25.78 15.73 30.30
C ILE A 152 25.88 17.01 29.46
N GLN A 153 26.74 17.05 28.43
CA GLN A 153 26.84 18.22 27.54
C GLN A 153 25.55 18.48 26.76
N PHE A 154 24.84 17.43 26.34
CA PHE A 154 23.53 17.57 25.69
C PHE A 154 22.47 18.11 26.64
N GLU A 155 22.46 17.66 27.89
CA GLU A 155 21.56 18.19 28.92
C GLU A 155 21.84 19.67 29.22
N GLU A 156 23.11 20.07 29.30
CA GLU A 156 23.50 21.48 29.46
C GLU A 156 23.08 22.34 28.27
N THR A 157 23.28 21.84 27.05
CA THR A 157 22.85 22.53 25.82
C THR A 157 21.34 22.67 25.77
N SER A 158 20.61 21.58 26.04
CA SER A 158 19.14 21.58 26.09
C SER A 158 18.60 22.54 27.15
N LYS A 159 19.27 22.62 28.31
CA LYS A 159 18.92 23.57 29.37
C LYS A 159 19.14 25.02 28.94
N ALA A 160 20.26 25.33 28.28
CA ALA A 160 20.52 26.67 27.74
C ALA A 160 19.50 27.08 26.66
N GLU A 161 19.10 26.14 25.79
CA GLU A 161 18.03 26.36 24.81
C GLU A 161 16.67 26.61 25.49
N ALA A 162 16.35 25.85 26.53
CA ALA A 162 15.12 26.01 27.31
C ALA A 162 15.07 27.38 28.01
N GLU A 163 16.20 27.85 28.55
CA GLU A 163 16.32 29.20 29.15
C GLU A 163 16.08 30.30 28.11
N SER A 164 16.67 30.17 26.91
CA SER A 164 16.41 31.10 25.80
C SER A 164 14.93 31.09 25.38
N ALA A 165 14.34 29.90 25.25
CA ALA A 165 12.94 29.71 24.83
C ALA A 165 11.93 30.23 25.87
N SER A 166 12.31 30.30 27.15
CA SER A 166 11.44 30.83 28.21
C SER A 166 11.04 32.29 27.95
N SER A 167 11.95 33.10 27.40
CA SER A 167 11.65 34.50 27.06
C SER A 167 10.63 34.61 25.93
N GLU A 168 10.77 33.77 24.90
CA GLU A 168 9.82 33.69 23.79
C GLU A 168 8.45 33.19 24.25
N LEU A 169 8.42 32.19 25.14
CA LEU A 169 7.19 31.65 25.70
C LEU A 169 6.37 32.72 26.43
N VAL A 170 7.01 33.58 27.22
CA VAL A 170 6.33 34.71 27.89
C VAL A 170 5.64 35.60 26.85
N THR A 171 6.33 35.94 25.75
CA THR A 171 5.71 36.74 24.68
C THR A 171 4.55 36.05 23.97
N LEU A 172 4.58 34.71 23.88
CA LEU A 172 3.49 33.92 23.29
C LEU A 172 2.27 33.91 24.21
N ILE A 173 2.48 33.79 25.51
CA ILE A 173 1.41 33.77 26.52
C ILE A 173 0.75 35.14 26.64
N ASP A 174 1.52 36.22 26.61
CA ASP A 174 0.97 37.57 26.64
C ASP A 174 0.14 37.86 25.38
N ALA A 175 0.64 37.46 24.21
CA ALA A 175 -0.12 37.54 22.96
C ALA A 175 -1.39 36.68 22.99
N LEU A 176 -1.34 35.48 23.60
CA LEU A 176 -2.50 34.62 23.76
C LEU A 176 -3.57 35.27 24.65
N LYS A 177 -3.17 35.88 25.78
CA LYS A 177 -4.10 36.57 26.69
C LYS A 177 -4.80 37.72 25.96
N GLU A 178 -4.04 38.57 25.27
CA GLU A 178 -4.59 39.69 24.50
C GLU A 178 -5.54 39.21 23.39
N ALA A 179 -5.16 38.15 22.66
CA ALA A 179 -6.00 37.57 21.61
C ALA A 179 -7.30 36.95 22.17
N THR A 180 -7.22 36.33 23.35
CA THR A 180 -8.37 35.69 24.00
C THR A 180 -9.41 36.73 24.43
N GLU A 181 -9.00 37.87 24.97
CA GLU A 181 -9.91 38.97 25.33
C GLU A 181 -10.66 39.53 24.10
N LYS A 182 -10.02 39.53 22.94
CA LYS A 182 -10.61 39.97 21.67
C LYS A 182 -11.64 38.99 21.12
N THR A 183 -11.65 37.73 21.52
CA THR A 183 -12.60 36.73 20.96
C THR A 183 -14.06 37.07 21.18
N GLU A 184 -14.39 37.83 22.24
CA GLU A 184 -15.76 38.27 22.54
C GLU A 184 -16.15 39.57 21.83
N THR A 185 -15.17 40.42 21.49
CA THR A 185 -15.41 41.79 21.02
C THR A 185 -15.12 41.96 19.52
N ASP A 186 -14.05 41.34 19.02
CA ASP A 186 -13.63 41.36 17.62
C ASP A 186 -13.01 39.99 17.23
N PRO A 187 -13.84 39.02 16.83
CA PRO A 187 -13.39 37.69 16.45
C PRO A 187 -12.44 37.67 15.24
N ASP A 188 -12.54 38.65 14.33
CA ASP A 188 -11.66 38.76 13.17
C ASP A 188 -10.24 39.15 13.59
N LEU A 189 -10.12 40.14 14.48
CA LEU A 189 -8.84 40.54 15.05
C LEU A 189 -8.24 39.43 15.91
N ALA A 190 -9.05 38.74 16.72
CA ALA A 190 -8.62 37.59 17.51
C ALA A 190 -8.06 36.46 16.63
N LEU A 191 -8.74 36.14 15.53
CA LEU A 191 -8.28 35.13 14.56
C LEU A 191 -6.93 35.51 13.92
N ALA A 192 -6.73 36.80 13.61
CA ALA A 192 -5.46 37.29 13.07
C ALA A 192 -4.32 37.17 14.08
N GLU A 193 -4.55 37.49 15.36
CA GLU A 193 -3.55 37.31 16.42
C GLU A 193 -3.24 35.84 16.68
N PHE A 194 -4.26 34.97 16.72
CA PHE A 194 -4.06 33.52 16.81
C PHE A 194 -3.24 32.96 15.63
N GLN A 195 -3.42 33.51 14.43
CA GLN A 195 -2.59 33.15 13.28
C GLN A 195 -1.11 33.49 13.52
N LYS A 196 -0.80 34.67 14.09
CA LYS A 196 0.58 35.08 14.42
C LYS A 196 1.21 34.16 15.46
N ILE A 197 0.46 33.79 16.51
CA ILE A 197 0.92 32.82 17.52
C ILE A 197 1.19 31.45 16.86
N GLY A 198 0.29 31.01 15.97
CA GLY A 198 0.48 29.79 15.18
C GLY A 198 1.75 29.80 14.33
N THR A 199 2.11 30.94 13.74
CA THR A 199 3.36 31.05 12.96
C THR A 199 4.62 30.98 13.83
N LYS A 200 4.60 31.59 15.01
CA LYS A 200 5.72 31.55 15.96
C LYS A 200 5.93 30.14 16.53
N THR A 201 4.85 29.46 16.88
CA THR A 201 4.88 28.06 17.38
C THR A 201 5.15 27.04 16.27
N ARG A 202 5.09 27.45 15.00
CA ARG A 202 5.23 26.58 13.80
C ARG A 202 4.27 25.39 13.79
N TYR A 203 3.12 25.51 14.46
CA TYR A 203 2.15 24.42 14.57
C TYR A 203 1.25 24.35 13.32
N GLY A 204 1.61 23.47 12.38
CA GLY A 204 0.99 23.39 11.05
C GLY A 204 -0.51 23.07 11.06
N SER A 205 -0.98 22.21 11.98
CA SER A 205 -2.40 21.89 12.13
C SER A 205 -3.22 23.12 12.51
N GLY A 206 -2.76 23.92 13.47
CA GLY A 206 -3.40 25.18 13.84
C GLY A 206 -3.45 26.18 12.70
N LEU A 207 -2.34 26.35 11.95
CA LEU A 207 -2.29 27.26 10.80
C LEU A 207 -3.28 26.87 9.68
N ARG A 208 -3.40 25.57 9.38
CA ARG A 208 -4.38 25.07 8.39
C ARG A 208 -5.81 25.35 8.85
N THR A 209 -6.14 25.06 10.11
CA THR A 209 -7.48 25.29 10.66
C THR A 209 -7.84 26.78 10.64
N THR A 210 -6.92 27.65 11.03
CA THR A 210 -7.09 29.11 10.95
C THR A 210 -7.34 29.58 9.51
N ALA A 211 -6.58 29.06 8.53
CA ALA A 211 -6.77 29.39 7.13
C ALA A 211 -8.14 28.93 6.59
N GLN A 212 -8.61 27.74 7.00
CA GLN A 212 -9.92 27.22 6.62
C GLN A 212 -11.07 28.06 7.20
N VAL A 213 -11.00 28.44 8.47
CA VAL A 213 -12.01 29.30 9.12
C VAL A 213 -12.05 30.68 8.45
N LYS A 214 -10.89 31.29 8.20
CA LYS A 214 -10.78 32.57 7.49
C LYS A 214 -11.36 32.50 6.07
N ARG A 215 -11.08 31.43 5.34
CA ARG A 215 -11.62 31.20 3.98
C ARG A 215 -13.13 30.98 4.01
N GLY A 216 -13.63 30.18 4.95
CA GLY A 216 -15.06 29.92 5.11
C GLY A 216 -15.85 31.19 5.42
N LYS A 217 -15.28 32.08 6.25
CA LYS A 217 -15.86 33.40 6.54
C LYS A 217 -15.87 34.31 5.31
N ARG A 218 -14.73 34.44 4.61
CA ARG A 218 -14.60 35.28 3.40
C ARG A 218 -15.52 34.84 2.25
N GLU A 219 -15.77 33.54 2.13
CA GLU A 219 -16.66 32.97 1.11
C GLU A 219 -18.12 32.86 1.59
N GLU A 220 -18.45 33.46 2.74
CA GLU A 220 -19.81 33.47 3.32
C GLU A 220 -20.41 32.07 3.54
N ARG A 221 -19.56 31.04 3.66
CA ARG A 221 -19.96 29.65 3.95
C ARG A 221 -20.25 29.42 5.44
N ILE A 222 -19.84 30.36 6.30
CA ILE A 222 -19.99 30.33 7.75
C ILE A 222 -20.59 31.67 8.18
N ASP A 223 -21.72 31.63 8.90
CA ASP A 223 -22.35 32.81 9.49
C ASP A 223 -21.54 33.40 10.67
N ASP A 224 -21.83 34.65 11.05
CA ASP A 224 -21.11 35.35 12.14
C ASP A 224 -21.17 34.61 13.48
N VAL A 225 -22.31 34.03 13.83
CA VAL A 225 -22.49 33.33 15.11
C VAL A 225 -21.60 32.09 15.18
N ARG A 226 -21.60 31.30 14.10
CA ARG A 226 -20.76 30.12 13.96
C ARG A 226 -19.28 30.47 13.85
N PHE A 227 -18.94 31.58 13.18
CA PHE A 227 -17.56 32.08 13.09
C PHE A 227 -17.02 32.43 14.48
N SER A 228 -17.73 33.25 15.26
CA SER A 228 -17.33 33.61 16.62
C SER A 228 -17.14 32.38 17.51
N LYS A 229 -18.04 31.41 17.43
CA LYS A 229 -17.92 30.15 18.16
C LYS A 229 -16.66 29.36 17.78
N LEU A 230 -16.37 29.23 16.48
CA LEU A 230 -15.18 28.53 15.98
C LEU A 230 -13.88 29.22 16.43
N VAL A 231 -13.84 30.55 16.43
CA VAL A 231 -12.67 31.31 16.91
C VAL A 231 -12.47 31.09 18.41
N LYS A 232 -13.53 31.22 19.20
CA LYS A 232 -13.49 31.14 20.67
C LYS A 232 -13.18 29.73 21.19
N GLU A 233 -13.72 28.69 20.56
CA GLU A 233 -13.57 27.30 21.03
C GLU A 233 -12.48 26.55 20.24
N ASN A 234 -12.64 26.43 18.91
CA ASN A 234 -11.80 25.56 18.11
C ASN A 234 -10.40 26.14 17.89
N ILE A 235 -10.30 27.41 17.46
CA ILE A 235 -9.01 28.04 17.17
C ILE A 235 -8.20 28.20 18.46
N LEU A 236 -8.82 28.65 19.55
CA LEU A 236 -8.16 28.75 20.85
C LEU A 236 -7.56 27.42 21.30
N ASN A 237 -8.28 26.31 21.12
CA ASN A 237 -7.75 24.98 21.42
C ASN A 237 -6.56 24.59 20.53
N GLU A 238 -6.58 24.89 19.23
CA GLU A 238 -5.42 24.65 18.36
C GLU A 238 -4.21 25.53 18.74
N VAL A 239 -4.44 26.75 19.24
CA VAL A 239 -3.36 27.63 19.73
C VAL A 239 -2.76 27.08 21.02
N HIS A 240 -3.57 26.58 21.96
CA HIS A 240 -3.06 25.90 23.15
C HIS A 240 -2.16 24.71 22.77
N ARG A 241 -2.59 23.88 21.81
CA ARG A 241 -1.75 22.78 21.29
C ARG A 241 -0.45 23.28 20.68
N GLY A 242 -0.50 24.38 19.91
CA GLY A 242 0.71 24.99 19.35
C GLY A 242 1.71 25.43 20.41
N ILE A 243 1.24 26.03 21.51
CA ILE A 243 2.11 26.44 22.62
C ILE A 243 2.64 25.22 23.38
N ILE A 244 1.82 24.19 23.60
CA ILE A 244 2.28 22.92 24.19
C ILE A 244 3.38 22.30 23.32
N MET A 245 3.21 22.26 22.00
CA MET A 245 4.23 21.77 21.07
C MET A 245 5.50 22.61 21.11
N PHE A 246 5.38 23.92 21.29
CA PHE A 246 6.54 24.80 21.49
C PHE A 246 7.28 24.45 22.78
N ILE A 247 6.57 24.28 23.90
CA ILE A 247 7.15 23.89 25.19
C ILE A 247 7.85 22.53 25.05
N LEU A 248 7.15 21.51 24.55
CA LEU A 248 7.73 20.16 24.40
C LEU A 248 8.89 20.11 23.41
N GLY A 249 8.87 20.96 22.38
CA GLY A 249 9.91 21.02 21.35
C GLY A 249 11.13 21.87 21.70
N LYS A 250 11.01 22.83 22.63
CA LYS A 250 12.09 23.78 22.97
C LYS A 250 12.54 23.74 24.42
N MET A 251 11.70 23.24 25.31
CA MET A 251 11.96 23.16 26.75
C MET A 251 11.96 21.71 27.26
N GLY A 252 11.89 20.74 26.32
CA GLY A 252 11.90 19.32 26.59
C GLY A 252 10.59 18.77 27.19
N SER A 253 10.65 17.51 27.61
CA SER A 253 9.53 16.78 28.18
C SER A 253 8.97 17.47 29.44
N LYS A 254 7.64 17.45 29.62
CA LYS A 254 6.94 18.11 30.74
C LYS A 254 5.72 17.31 31.21
N THR A 255 5.39 17.43 32.48
CA THR A 255 4.10 16.96 33.02
C THR A 255 2.97 17.95 32.71
N VAL A 256 1.71 17.51 32.88
CA VAL A 256 0.53 18.38 32.73
C VAL A 256 0.61 19.61 33.63
N VAL A 257 1.10 19.43 34.86
CA VAL A 257 1.19 20.50 35.87
C VAL A 257 2.24 21.52 35.45
N GLN A 258 3.45 21.05 35.10
CA GLN A 258 4.55 21.92 34.66
C GLN A 258 4.17 22.71 33.40
N ALA A 259 3.52 22.07 32.41
CA ALA A 259 3.05 22.76 31.22
C ALA A 259 1.95 23.80 31.54
N GLY A 260 1.05 23.50 32.49
CA GLY A 260 0.03 24.44 32.97
C GLY A 260 0.61 25.66 33.66
N GLU A 261 1.61 25.45 34.52
CA GLU A 261 2.36 26.54 35.18
C GLU A 261 3.07 27.42 34.16
N LEU A 262 3.79 26.80 33.21
CA LEU A 262 4.50 27.51 32.14
C LEU A 262 3.55 28.34 31.29
N MET A 263 2.37 27.82 30.94
CA MET A 263 1.36 28.51 30.13
C MET A 263 0.47 29.48 30.93
N ASN A 264 0.55 29.47 32.26
CA ASN A 264 -0.34 30.20 33.16
C ASN A 264 -1.84 29.91 32.88
N ILE A 265 -2.19 28.63 32.69
CA ILE A 265 -3.56 28.13 32.50
C ILE A 265 -3.82 26.90 33.37
N SER A 266 -5.10 26.54 33.56
CA SER A 266 -5.45 25.39 34.40
C SER A 266 -4.91 24.06 33.83
N PRO A 267 -4.42 23.13 34.67
CA PRO A 267 -4.00 21.79 34.23
C PRO A 267 -5.08 21.03 33.46
N GLN A 268 -6.36 21.27 33.71
CA GLN A 268 -7.46 20.63 32.98
C GLN A 268 -7.49 21.00 31.50
N ILE A 269 -7.20 22.26 31.15
CA ILE A 269 -7.15 22.72 29.76
C ILE A 269 -5.96 22.07 29.05
N VAL A 270 -4.81 22.02 29.72
CA VAL A 270 -3.61 21.33 29.22
C VAL A 270 -3.89 19.85 29.02
N GLN A 271 -4.50 19.17 29.99
CA GLN A 271 -4.86 17.76 29.90
C GLN A 271 -5.78 17.48 28.71
N ASN A 272 -6.82 18.30 28.50
CA ASN A 272 -7.73 18.14 27.36
C ASN A 272 -6.99 18.31 26.03
N ALA A 273 -6.07 19.29 25.93
CA ALA A 273 -5.24 19.48 24.76
C ALA A 273 -4.32 18.26 24.53
N LEU A 274 -3.59 17.80 25.56
CA LEU A 274 -2.71 16.64 25.48
C LEU A 274 -3.45 15.37 25.04
N VAL A 275 -4.62 15.06 25.62
CA VAL A 275 -5.42 13.88 25.22
C VAL A 275 -5.73 13.90 23.72
N THR A 276 -6.15 15.06 23.21
CA THR A 276 -6.44 15.19 21.78
C THR A 276 -5.17 15.15 20.91
N MET A 277 -4.03 15.59 21.41
CA MET A 277 -2.74 15.50 20.72
C MET A 277 -2.23 14.06 20.66
N ILE A 278 -2.42 13.27 21.72
CA ILE A 278 -2.12 11.82 21.73
C ILE A 278 -2.98 11.09 20.70
N GLN A 279 -4.28 11.39 20.64
CA GLN A 279 -5.19 10.81 19.63
C GLN A 279 -4.79 11.16 18.19
N ARG A 280 -4.10 12.29 18.00
CA ARG A 280 -3.57 12.73 16.70
C ARG A 280 -2.16 12.21 16.41
N GLY A 281 -1.53 11.51 17.35
CA GLY A 281 -0.14 11.06 17.23
C GLY A 281 0.87 12.22 17.20
N GLU A 282 0.58 13.34 17.87
CA GLU A 282 1.48 14.50 17.90
C GLU A 282 2.46 14.45 19.10
N ILE A 283 2.08 13.75 20.16
CA ILE A 283 2.83 13.59 21.41
C ILE A 283 2.67 12.19 21.96
N GLU A 284 3.59 11.79 22.82
CA GLU A 284 3.55 10.51 23.53
C GLU A 284 3.90 10.66 25.01
N MET A 285 3.51 9.66 25.81
CA MET A 285 3.91 9.56 27.21
C MET A 285 5.21 8.76 27.28
N VAL A 286 6.28 9.39 27.76
CA VAL A 286 7.64 8.81 27.74
C VAL A 286 8.02 8.18 29.08
N SER A 287 7.59 8.78 30.20
CA SER A 287 7.93 8.31 31.54
C SER A 287 6.92 8.77 32.60
N LEU A 288 7.17 8.39 33.86
CA LEU A 288 6.46 8.88 35.04
C LEU A 288 7.45 9.64 35.94
N GLU A 289 7.08 10.85 36.37
CA GLU A 289 7.78 11.61 37.39
C GLU A 289 6.95 11.51 38.68
N GLY A 290 7.30 10.54 39.54
CA GLY A 290 6.41 10.11 40.64
C GLY A 290 5.14 9.44 40.08
N ASP A 291 3.97 9.97 40.44
CA ASP A 291 2.67 9.51 39.91
C ASP A 291 2.19 10.32 38.68
N ALA A 292 2.98 11.31 38.23
CA ALA A 292 2.59 12.21 37.15
C ALA A 292 3.17 11.74 35.79
N PRO A 293 2.34 11.60 34.74
CA PRO A 293 2.82 11.26 33.41
C PRO A 293 3.61 12.42 32.79
N VAL A 294 4.78 12.09 32.23
CA VAL A 294 5.66 13.00 31.50
C VAL A 294 5.39 12.83 30.01
N PHE A 295 5.08 13.93 29.34
CA PHE A 295 4.81 13.96 27.91
C PHE A 295 6.00 14.53 27.16
N SER A 296 6.29 13.94 26.00
CA SER A 296 7.23 14.47 25.03
C SER A 296 6.56 14.61 23.67
N LYS A 297 7.19 15.41 22.81
CA LYS A 297 6.80 15.48 21.40
C LYS A 297 7.04 14.12 20.76
N MET A 298 6.07 13.62 19.99
CA MET A 298 6.27 12.41 19.21
C MET A 298 7.31 12.74 18.14
N LEU A 299 8.47 12.09 18.24
CA LEU A 299 9.52 12.21 17.25
C LEU A 299 9.12 11.37 16.04
N THR A 300 9.34 11.90 14.84
CA THR A 300 9.13 11.13 13.61
C THR A 300 10.08 9.93 13.56
N GLU A 301 11.26 10.07 14.19
CA GLU A 301 12.29 9.04 14.31
C GLU A 301 12.98 9.19 15.67
N THR A 302 13.13 8.09 16.41
CA THR A 302 14.04 8.04 17.57
C THR A 302 15.49 8.04 17.05
N PRO A 303 16.40 8.84 17.63
CA PRO A 303 17.80 8.84 17.21
C PRO A 303 18.39 7.42 17.15
N ASN A 304 19.15 7.12 16.10
CA ASN A 304 19.75 5.79 15.90
C ASN A 304 20.66 5.42 17.07
N SER A 305 21.40 6.40 17.59
CA SER A 305 22.20 6.26 18.81
C SER A 305 21.41 5.77 20.04
N THR A 306 20.17 6.25 20.29
CA THR A 306 19.31 5.74 21.37
C THR A 306 18.96 4.27 21.16
N LEU A 307 18.65 3.88 19.91
CA LEU A 307 18.31 2.50 19.56
C LEU A 307 19.51 1.55 19.70
N VAL A 308 20.70 2.01 19.31
CA VAL A 308 21.96 1.28 19.50
C VAL A 308 22.24 1.08 20.98
N LEU A 309 22.12 2.12 21.81
CA LEU A 309 22.31 2.01 23.26
C LEU A 309 21.30 1.04 23.89
N LYS A 310 20.05 1.06 23.46
CA LYS A 310 19.03 0.10 23.90
C LYS A 310 19.43 -1.34 23.60
N ARG A 311 19.96 -1.60 22.40
CA ARG A 311 20.46 -2.93 22.00
C ARG A 311 21.64 -3.35 22.87
N ILE A 312 22.59 -2.45 23.11
CA ILE A 312 23.75 -2.68 24.00
C ILE A 312 23.27 -3.05 25.40
N VAL A 313 22.33 -2.29 25.99
CA VAL A 313 21.73 -2.60 27.30
C VAL A 313 21.12 -4.01 27.32
N GLN A 314 20.44 -4.42 26.25
CA GLN A 314 19.86 -5.76 26.15
C GLN A 314 20.93 -6.85 26.06
N GLN A 315 22.00 -6.63 25.28
CA GLN A 315 23.11 -7.57 25.14
C GLN A 315 23.89 -7.72 26.44
N VAL A 316 24.26 -6.61 27.09
CA VAL A 316 24.95 -6.63 28.39
C VAL A 316 24.08 -7.33 29.45
N ARG A 317 22.75 -7.15 29.43
CA ARG A 317 21.82 -7.89 30.30
C ARG A 317 21.77 -9.39 29.99
N GLY A 318 22.00 -9.78 28.75
CA GLY A 318 22.17 -11.19 28.36
C GLY A 318 23.48 -11.73 28.91
N MET A 319 24.58 -11.02 28.69
CA MET A 319 25.92 -11.37 29.16
C MET A 319 25.98 -11.52 30.69
N THR A 320 25.39 -10.59 31.47
CA THR A 320 25.40 -10.66 32.94
C THR A 320 24.78 -11.94 33.50
N LYS A 321 23.87 -12.58 32.76
CA LYS A 321 23.27 -13.87 33.17
C LYS A 321 24.17 -15.08 32.91
N SER A 322 25.16 -14.93 32.04
CA SER A 322 26.05 -16.01 31.61
C SER A 322 27.45 -15.93 32.24
N LEU A 323 27.74 -14.87 32.99
CA LEU A 323 28.99 -14.66 33.72
C LEU A 323 28.93 -15.30 35.11
N GLU A 324 30.09 -15.65 35.67
CA GLU A 324 30.23 -16.20 37.03
C GLU A 324 31.00 -15.22 37.96
N ASP A 325 30.72 -15.30 39.27
CA ASP A 325 31.45 -14.60 40.35
C ASP A 325 31.70 -13.07 40.14
N ASP A 326 32.95 -12.61 40.27
CA ASP A 326 33.32 -11.19 40.33
C ASP A 326 33.02 -10.41 39.03
N GLU A 327 32.90 -11.11 37.90
CA GLU A 327 32.56 -10.53 36.60
C GLU A 327 31.09 -10.09 36.54
N VAL A 328 30.18 -10.81 37.23
CA VAL A 328 28.75 -10.47 37.33
C VAL A 328 28.55 -9.12 38.00
N ASN A 329 29.30 -8.85 39.08
CA ASN A 329 29.19 -7.59 39.82
C ASN A 329 29.62 -6.40 38.95
N THR A 330 30.71 -6.55 38.22
CA THR A 330 31.25 -5.52 37.33
C THR A 330 30.29 -5.26 36.17
N ALA A 331 29.80 -6.32 35.52
CA ALA A 331 28.86 -6.24 34.42
C ALA A 331 27.49 -5.67 34.85
N SER A 332 27.02 -5.98 36.06
CA SER A 332 25.77 -5.45 36.61
C SER A 332 25.87 -3.96 36.91
N SER A 333 27.01 -3.49 37.43
CA SER A 333 27.25 -2.06 37.66
C SER A 333 27.26 -1.26 36.34
N SER A 334 27.90 -1.81 35.30
CA SER A 334 27.89 -1.22 33.96
C SER A 334 26.49 -1.22 33.36
N LEU A 335 25.70 -2.29 33.56
CA LEU A 335 24.32 -2.38 33.10
C LEU A 335 23.42 -1.30 33.72
N GLU A 336 23.48 -1.10 35.04
CA GLU A 336 22.69 -0.07 35.72
C GLU A 336 23.00 1.34 35.22
N LYS A 337 24.29 1.64 35.00
CA LYS A 337 24.72 2.91 34.40
C LYS A 337 24.16 3.07 32.99
N LEU A 338 24.33 2.06 32.12
CA LEU A 338 23.83 2.11 30.75
C LEU A 338 22.30 2.27 30.67
N GLN A 339 21.55 1.63 31.58
CA GLN A 339 20.10 1.83 31.68
C GLN A 339 19.74 3.28 32.03
N THR A 340 20.46 3.86 32.98
CA THR A 340 20.28 5.27 33.39
C THR A 340 20.58 6.22 32.24
N LEU A 341 21.66 5.98 31.50
CA LEU A 341 22.02 6.78 30.31
C LEU A 341 20.98 6.66 29.20
N HIS A 342 20.44 5.46 28.97
CA HIS A 342 19.36 5.25 28.01
C HIS A 342 18.09 6.02 28.39
N GLU A 343 17.67 6.01 29.65
CA GLU A 343 16.52 6.79 30.13
C GLU A 343 16.74 8.30 29.93
N ARG A 344 17.95 8.80 30.21
CA ARG A 344 18.32 10.21 30.00
C ARG A 344 18.24 10.61 28.52
N LEU A 345 18.75 9.78 27.60
CA LEU A 345 18.62 10.02 26.16
C LEU A 345 17.17 9.98 25.68
N GLN A 346 16.34 9.10 26.22
CA GLN A 346 14.90 9.08 25.89
C GLN A 346 14.19 10.37 26.33
N ILE A 347 14.59 10.95 27.46
CA ILE A 347 14.05 12.22 27.96
C ILE A 347 14.50 13.39 27.08
N LEU A 348 15.75 13.41 26.64
CA LEU A 348 16.31 14.43 25.74
C LEU A 348 15.60 14.44 24.38
N GLY A 349 15.29 13.25 23.85
CA GLY A 349 14.55 13.09 22.60
C GLY A 349 15.35 13.45 21.34
N THR A 350 15.68 14.73 21.17
CA THR A 350 16.48 15.23 20.03
C THR A 350 17.82 15.78 20.48
N TYR A 351 18.90 15.31 19.86
CA TYR A 351 20.27 15.75 20.13
C TYR A 351 21.16 15.44 18.91
N ASP A 352 22.40 15.94 18.90
CA ASP A 352 23.36 15.68 17.81
C ASP A 352 23.97 14.27 17.95
N GLU A 353 23.55 13.35 17.10
CA GLU A 353 24.01 11.95 17.14
C GLU A 353 25.51 11.79 16.86
N THR A 354 26.12 12.74 16.15
CA THR A 354 27.50 12.59 15.68
C THR A 354 28.50 12.46 16.83
N ALA A 355 28.28 13.20 17.92
CA ALA A 355 29.14 13.18 19.11
C ALA A 355 29.04 11.88 19.93
N LEU A 356 27.97 11.09 19.77
CA LEU A 356 27.83 9.78 20.42
C LEU A 356 28.21 8.61 19.53
N SER A 357 28.22 8.81 18.21
CA SER A 357 28.37 7.73 17.23
C SER A 357 29.64 6.90 17.41
N GLU A 358 30.79 7.54 17.64
CA GLU A 358 32.07 6.86 17.80
C GLU A 358 32.12 6.00 19.06
N SER A 359 31.79 6.58 20.22
CA SER A 359 31.83 5.88 21.51
C SER A 359 30.77 4.77 21.59
N LEU A 360 29.58 4.98 20.99
CA LEU A 360 28.55 3.93 20.91
C LEU A 360 28.91 2.80 19.95
N ASN A 361 29.54 3.09 18.81
CA ASN A 361 29.99 2.04 17.89
C ASN A 361 31.11 1.21 18.53
N LYS A 362 32.09 1.86 19.19
CA LYS A 362 33.12 1.17 19.97
C LYS A 362 32.53 0.29 21.07
N LEU A 363 31.54 0.82 21.80
CA LEU A 363 30.86 0.07 22.86
C LEU A 363 30.09 -1.12 22.29
N ARG A 364 29.40 -0.92 21.16
CA ARG A 364 28.71 -1.99 20.45
C ARG A 364 29.69 -3.08 19.99
N GLU A 365 30.77 -2.72 19.29
CA GLU A 365 31.77 -3.68 18.82
C GLU A 365 32.40 -4.47 19.97
N THR A 366 32.66 -3.80 21.10
CA THR A 366 33.18 -4.43 22.32
C THR A 366 32.17 -5.44 22.89
N VAL A 367 30.90 -5.06 22.98
CA VAL A 367 29.82 -5.92 23.51
C VAL A 367 29.48 -7.07 22.55
N ASP A 368 29.49 -6.83 21.24
CA ASP A 368 29.29 -7.84 20.20
C ASP A 368 30.41 -8.90 20.29
N SER A 369 31.68 -8.46 20.36
CA SER A 369 32.85 -9.34 20.51
C SER A 369 32.78 -10.16 21.81
N ALA A 370 32.39 -9.53 22.91
CA ALA A 370 32.24 -10.19 24.20
C ALA A 370 31.12 -11.24 24.19
N THR A 371 30.01 -10.92 23.54
CA THR A 371 28.87 -11.84 23.38
C THR A 371 29.27 -13.04 22.52
N GLU A 372 30.01 -12.81 21.44
CA GLU A 372 30.51 -13.88 20.57
C GLU A 372 31.51 -14.80 21.28
N ALA A 373 32.40 -14.24 22.09
CA ALA A 373 33.33 -15.01 22.93
C ALA A 373 32.60 -15.88 23.96
N LEU A 374 31.55 -15.34 24.60
CA LEU A 374 30.69 -16.08 25.52
C LEU A 374 29.91 -17.20 24.83
N LEU A 375 29.47 -17.00 23.59
CA LEU A 375 28.74 -18.00 22.82
C LEU A 375 29.64 -19.11 22.26
N SER A 376 30.89 -18.81 21.95
CA SER A 376 31.86 -19.76 21.39
C SER A 376 32.57 -20.63 22.44
N SER A 377 32.51 -20.26 23.72
CA SER A 377 33.09 -21.04 24.83
C SER A 377 32.19 -22.18 25.34
N GLN A 378 30.93 -22.29 24.86
CA GLN A 378 30.02 -23.40 25.20
C GLN A 378 30.07 -24.50 24.11
N THR A 379 30.04 -25.79 24.51
CA THR A 379 30.27 -26.97 23.66
C THR A 379 29.25 -27.18 22.53
N SER A 380 29.70 -27.74 21.39
CA SER A 380 29.17 -27.53 20.03
C SER A 380 27.71 -27.90 19.72
N ASP A 381 27.14 -28.99 20.26
CA ASP A 381 25.73 -29.35 19.94
C ASP A 381 24.71 -28.66 20.84
N ASP A 382 25.07 -28.40 22.09
CA ASP A 382 24.23 -27.62 23.00
C ASP A 382 24.34 -26.14 22.69
N ALA A 383 25.51 -25.63 22.27
CA ALA A 383 25.72 -24.21 21.99
C ALA A 383 25.01 -23.71 20.73
N GLU A 384 24.93 -24.50 19.65
CA GLU A 384 24.10 -24.11 18.49
C GLU A 384 22.62 -24.10 18.86
N ASN A 385 22.15 -25.10 19.61
CA ASN A 385 20.76 -25.14 20.08
C ASN A 385 20.47 -24.02 21.08
N LEU A 386 21.40 -23.69 21.99
CA LEU A 386 21.28 -22.57 22.93
C LEU A 386 21.35 -21.24 22.19
N ARG A 387 22.22 -21.08 21.19
CA ARG A 387 22.31 -19.89 20.33
C ARG A 387 21.03 -19.70 19.54
N LEU A 388 20.47 -20.77 18.98
CA LEU A 388 19.19 -20.75 18.27
C LEU A 388 18.04 -20.41 19.24
N LEU A 389 18.02 -20.99 20.43
CA LEU A 389 17.01 -20.72 21.47
C LEU A 389 17.11 -19.30 22.04
N VAL A 390 18.32 -18.81 22.29
CA VAL A 390 18.57 -17.44 22.77
C VAL A 390 18.22 -16.44 21.68
N SER A 391 18.60 -16.69 20.43
CA SER A 391 18.21 -15.84 19.30
C SER A 391 16.69 -15.86 19.10
N ALA A 392 16.06 -17.04 19.20
CA ALA A 392 14.60 -17.18 19.12
C ALA A 392 13.90 -16.46 20.27
N GLY A 393 14.49 -16.51 21.47
CA GLY A 393 14.07 -15.77 22.65
C GLY A 393 14.18 -14.25 22.45
N LEU A 394 15.30 -13.76 21.91
CA LEU A 394 15.49 -12.34 21.59
C LEU A 394 14.49 -11.87 20.52
N GLU A 395 14.26 -12.65 19.48
CA GLU A 395 13.26 -12.39 18.45
C GLU A 395 11.84 -12.36 19.05
N ALA A 396 11.52 -13.29 19.96
CA ALA A 396 10.26 -13.32 20.68
C ALA A 396 10.11 -12.10 21.61
N PHE A 397 11.17 -11.65 22.27
CA PHE A 397 11.19 -10.47 23.14
C PHE A 397 11.10 -9.15 22.37
N ALA A 398 11.66 -9.08 21.16
CA ALA A 398 11.54 -7.93 20.28
C ALA A 398 10.09 -7.69 19.86
N ARG A 399 9.24 -8.73 19.90
CA ARG A 399 7.81 -8.61 19.58
C ARG A 399 7.02 -7.97 20.73
N PHE A 400 6.30 -6.91 20.37
CA PHE A 400 5.48 -6.07 21.25
C PHE A 400 4.55 -6.86 22.20
N ARG A 401 4.03 -8.01 21.77
CA ARG A 401 3.07 -8.77 22.56
C ARG A 401 3.71 -9.48 23.77
N LEU A 402 4.90 -10.07 23.64
CA LEU A 402 5.57 -10.71 24.78
C LEU A 402 5.92 -9.67 25.85
N LYS A 403 6.41 -8.51 25.40
CA LYS A 403 6.69 -7.35 26.25
C LYS A 403 5.44 -6.89 27.01
N ILE A 404 4.30 -6.71 26.33
CA ILE A 404 3.06 -6.33 27.02
C ILE A 404 2.61 -7.40 28.03
N THR A 405 2.64 -8.68 27.67
CA THR A 405 2.17 -9.73 28.58
C THR A 405 3.04 -9.80 29.83
N LEU A 406 4.36 -9.62 29.69
CA LEU A 406 5.29 -9.59 30.83
C LEU A 406 5.16 -8.31 31.69
N GLU A 407 4.93 -7.14 31.07
CA GLU A 407 4.83 -5.86 31.79
C GLU A 407 3.45 -5.64 32.43
N LYS A 408 2.37 -6.01 31.73
CA LYS A 408 0.99 -5.77 32.17
C LYS A 408 0.31 -6.99 32.79
N GLY A 409 0.80 -8.20 32.50
CA GLY A 409 0.25 -9.44 33.06
C GLY A 409 0.29 -9.51 34.60
N PRO A 410 1.38 -9.11 35.27
CA PRO A 410 1.43 -9.06 36.73
C PRO A 410 0.37 -8.11 37.36
N ASN A 411 -0.02 -7.06 36.63
CA ASN A 411 -1.07 -6.14 37.07
C ASN A 411 -2.48 -6.74 36.95
N LEU A 412 -2.69 -7.74 36.09
CA LEU A 412 -3.96 -8.46 35.95
C LEU A 412 -4.17 -9.53 37.04
N VAL A 413 -3.07 -9.98 37.66
CA VAL A 413 -3.08 -10.91 38.79
C VAL A 413 -3.15 -10.16 40.13
N SER A 414 -2.40 -9.05 40.25
CA SER A 414 -2.36 -8.25 41.49
C SER A 414 -3.50 -7.22 41.60
N GLY A 415 -3.83 -6.55 40.49
CA GLY A 415 -4.89 -5.56 40.37
C GLY A 415 -6.24 -6.13 39.90
N THR A 416 -7.29 -5.32 39.98
CA THR A 416 -8.61 -5.66 39.42
C THR A 416 -8.70 -5.22 37.97
N ASN A 417 -9.21 -6.10 37.10
CA ASN A 417 -9.48 -5.75 35.71
C ASN A 417 -10.62 -4.70 35.61
N VAL A 418 -10.96 -4.26 34.38
CA VAL A 418 -12.02 -3.26 34.12
C VAL A 418 -13.41 -3.72 34.62
N TYR A 419 -13.56 -5.00 34.95
CA TYR A 419 -14.77 -5.62 35.47
C TYR A 419 -14.70 -5.93 36.99
N GLY A 420 -13.61 -5.56 37.67
CA GLY A 420 -13.44 -5.77 39.11
C GLY A 420 -12.93 -7.16 39.51
N GLU A 421 -12.59 -8.03 38.55
CA GLU A 421 -12.16 -9.41 38.79
C GLU A 421 -10.63 -9.52 38.71
N LYS A 422 -10.06 -10.45 39.49
CA LYS A 422 -8.64 -10.80 39.46
C LYS A 422 -8.45 -12.07 38.64
N LEU A 423 -7.41 -12.10 37.83
CA LEU A 423 -7.04 -13.32 37.10
C LEU A 423 -6.42 -14.32 38.08
N ASP A 424 -6.85 -15.58 38.01
CA ASP A 424 -6.28 -16.66 38.82
C ASP A 424 -4.78 -16.83 38.47
N PRO A 425 -3.87 -16.79 39.47
CA PRO A 425 -2.44 -16.99 39.26
C PRO A 425 -2.08 -18.27 38.51
N GLU A 426 -2.78 -19.39 38.76
CA GLU A 426 -2.45 -20.67 38.11
C GLU A 426 -2.86 -20.68 36.63
N VAL A 427 -4.01 -20.07 36.33
CA VAL A 427 -4.49 -19.91 34.94
C VAL A 427 -3.59 -18.94 34.18
N TYR A 428 -3.14 -17.87 34.83
CA TYR A 428 -2.17 -16.94 34.27
C TYR A 428 -0.84 -17.62 33.94
N GLN A 429 -0.31 -18.42 34.87
CA GLN A 429 0.95 -19.13 34.66
C GLN A 429 0.84 -20.12 33.51
N THR A 430 -0.22 -20.92 33.47
CA THR A 430 -0.47 -21.86 32.36
C THR A 430 -0.62 -21.15 31.02
N MET A 431 -1.33 -20.02 30.99
CA MET A 431 -1.48 -19.19 29.79
C MET A 431 -0.15 -18.61 29.35
N MET A 432 0.68 -18.15 30.29
CA MET A 432 1.99 -17.55 30.02
C MET A 432 2.99 -18.59 29.49
N ASP A 433 3.03 -19.77 30.09
CA ASP A 433 3.92 -20.86 29.66
C ASP A 433 3.59 -21.28 28.22
N THR A 434 2.30 -21.46 27.92
CA THR A 434 1.83 -21.75 26.57
C THR A 434 2.16 -20.60 25.61
N TYR A 435 2.05 -19.35 26.06
CA TYR A 435 2.32 -18.18 25.23
C TYR A 435 3.81 -18.04 24.90
N LEU A 436 4.68 -18.24 25.88
CA LEU A 436 6.14 -18.23 25.75
C LEU A 436 6.62 -19.30 24.79
N GLU A 437 6.14 -20.53 24.95
CA GLU A 437 6.47 -21.65 24.07
C GLU A 437 6.09 -21.33 22.62
N ASN A 438 4.88 -20.82 22.39
CA ASN A 438 4.40 -20.45 21.06
C ASN A 438 5.20 -19.28 20.41
N GLU A 439 5.71 -18.34 21.20
CA GLU A 439 6.53 -17.24 20.68
C GLU A 439 7.97 -17.69 20.41
N LEU A 440 8.53 -18.56 21.26
CA LEU A 440 9.83 -19.21 21.05
C LEU A 440 9.83 -20.06 19.78
N GLU A 441 8.82 -20.89 19.57
CA GLU A 441 8.65 -21.69 18.36
C GLU A 441 8.61 -20.81 17.10
N ARG A 442 7.87 -19.68 17.15
CA ARG A 442 7.82 -18.72 16.04
C ARG A 442 9.13 -17.97 15.83
N GLY A 443 9.85 -17.64 16.90
CA GLY A 443 11.18 -17.04 16.81
C GLY A 443 12.16 -17.99 16.12
N THR A 444 12.13 -19.26 16.51
CA THR A 444 12.95 -20.34 15.95
C THR A 444 12.68 -20.51 14.46
N ILE A 445 11.41 -20.58 14.06
CA ILE A 445 11.01 -20.69 12.65
C ILE A 445 11.51 -19.48 11.84
N LEU A 446 11.36 -18.25 12.35
CA LEU A 446 11.84 -17.06 11.65
C LEU A 446 13.36 -17.06 11.44
N ILE A 447 14.12 -17.47 12.45
CA ILE A 447 15.59 -17.51 12.36
C ILE A 447 16.03 -18.53 11.34
N LEU A 448 15.43 -19.73 11.37
CA LEU A 448 15.74 -20.76 10.38
C LEU A 448 15.43 -20.30 8.95
N ILE A 449 14.29 -19.65 8.73
CA ILE A 449 13.97 -19.07 7.40
C ILE A 449 14.97 -17.95 7.04
N ARG A 450 15.37 -17.11 8.00
CA ARG A 450 16.35 -16.05 7.78
C ARG A 450 17.75 -16.58 7.41
N GLU A 451 18.20 -17.64 8.05
CA GLU A 451 19.55 -18.19 7.87
C GLU A 451 19.64 -19.11 6.66
N LEU A 452 18.57 -19.87 6.38
CA LEU A 452 18.57 -20.93 5.37
C LEU A 452 17.81 -20.54 4.10
N GLY A 453 17.10 -19.41 4.11
CA GLY A 453 16.24 -18.96 3.01
C GLY A 453 14.82 -19.54 3.11
N ALA A 454 14.06 -19.44 2.01
CA ALA A 454 12.67 -19.88 1.99
C ALA A 454 12.53 -21.38 2.29
N LEU A 455 11.73 -21.75 3.29
CA LEU A 455 11.54 -23.13 3.74
C LEU A 455 10.08 -23.58 3.66
N ALA A 456 9.86 -24.87 3.40
CA ALA A 456 8.55 -25.49 3.49
C ALA A 456 8.25 -25.99 4.91
N VAL A 457 6.97 -26.27 5.19
CA VAL A 457 6.51 -26.88 6.46
C VAL A 457 7.28 -28.16 6.79
N LYS A 458 7.57 -28.97 5.76
CA LYS A 458 8.28 -30.24 5.90
C LYS A 458 9.72 -30.02 6.37
N ASP A 459 10.44 -29.11 5.73
CA ASP A 459 11.85 -28.81 6.05
C ASP A 459 11.98 -28.22 7.46
N LEU A 460 11.04 -27.37 7.85
CA LEU A 460 10.95 -26.83 9.20
C LEU A 460 10.66 -27.91 10.24
N GLY A 461 9.80 -28.89 9.92
CA GLY A 461 9.48 -30.02 10.80
C GLY A 461 10.68 -30.90 11.09
N GLU A 462 11.46 -31.20 10.05
CA GLU A 462 12.67 -32.02 10.17
C GLU A 462 13.76 -31.33 11.00
N ARG A 463 13.83 -29.98 10.96
CA ARG A 463 14.89 -29.20 11.64
C ARG A 463 14.55 -28.74 13.05
N THR A 464 13.26 -28.47 13.34
CA THR A 464 12.86 -27.91 14.65
C THR A 464 12.35 -28.94 15.64
N SER A 465 12.11 -30.18 15.20
CA SER A 465 11.36 -31.19 15.97
C SER A 465 9.93 -30.75 16.38
N ILE A 466 9.42 -29.63 15.84
CA ILE A 466 8.05 -29.17 16.07
C ILE A 466 7.10 -29.95 15.14
N PRO A 467 5.94 -30.42 15.62
CA PRO A 467 4.96 -31.11 14.79
C PRO A 467 4.53 -30.29 13.55
N PRO A 468 4.43 -30.88 12.34
CA PRO A 468 4.11 -30.15 11.12
C PRO A 468 2.80 -29.35 11.16
N ASP A 469 1.78 -29.84 11.88
CA ASP A 469 0.50 -29.15 12.08
C ASP A 469 0.64 -27.89 12.96
N ARG A 470 1.59 -27.92 13.91
CA ARG A 470 1.91 -26.80 14.80
C ARG A 470 2.75 -25.77 14.04
N ILE A 471 3.72 -26.20 13.23
CA ILE A 471 4.48 -25.34 12.31
C ILE A 471 3.56 -24.62 11.33
N LEU A 472 2.63 -25.34 10.67
CA LEU A 472 1.69 -24.74 9.73
C LEU A 472 0.84 -23.66 10.41
N ARG A 473 0.35 -23.90 11.63
CA ARG A 473 -0.39 -22.90 12.42
C ARG A 473 0.46 -21.66 12.70
N HIS A 474 1.74 -21.83 13.01
CA HIS A 474 2.67 -20.72 13.21
C HIS A 474 2.94 -19.93 11.93
N LEU A 475 3.21 -20.61 10.81
CA LEU A 475 3.44 -19.98 9.51
C LEU A 475 2.23 -19.19 9.02
N LEU A 476 1.02 -19.75 9.15
CA LEU A 476 -0.22 -19.05 8.79
C LEU A 476 -0.44 -17.80 9.63
N ARG A 477 -0.16 -17.89 10.94
CA ARG A 477 -0.28 -16.75 11.85
C ARG A 477 0.78 -15.68 11.54
N MET A 478 2.02 -16.07 11.31
CA MET A 478 3.11 -15.15 10.95
C MET A 478 2.90 -14.51 9.58
N LYS A 479 2.35 -15.24 8.60
CA LYS A 479 1.93 -14.67 7.31
C LYS A 479 0.80 -13.64 7.46
N ARG A 480 -0.20 -13.94 8.29
CA ARG A 480 -1.29 -12.99 8.58
C ARG A 480 -0.80 -11.73 9.28
N ASP A 481 0.21 -11.88 10.13
CA ASP A 481 0.86 -10.78 10.85
C ASP A 481 1.97 -10.12 9.98
N GLU A 482 2.02 -10.41 8.66
CA GLU A 482 2.94 -9.86 7.64
C GLU A 482 4.44 -10.08 7.90
N LEU A 483 4.79 -11.04 8.77
CA LEU A 483 6.18 -11.42 9.07
C LEU A 483 6.77 -12.39 8.05
N LEU A 484 5.94 -12.96 7.17
CA LEU A 484 6.33 -13.93 6.15
C LEU A 484 5.65 -13.62 4.82
N THR A 485 6.38 -13.81 3.73
CA THR A 485 5.90 -13.81 2.34
C THR A 485 5.94 -15.23 1.78
N THR A 486 5.23 -15.46 0.68
CA THR A 486 5.31 -16.74 -0.06
C THR A 486 6.30 -16.60 -1.20
N ALA A 487 7.37 -17.39 -1.18
CA ALA A 487 8.44 -17.34 -2.17
C ALA A 487 8.24 -18.32 -3.34
N GLY A 488 7.27 -19.24 -3.25
CA GLY A 488 6.95 -20.18 -4.33
C GLY A 488 6.42 -21.51 -3.82
N GLU A 489 6.54 -22.54 -4.65
CA GLU A 489 6.17 -23.92 -4.31
C GLU A 489 7.32 -24.88 -4.64
N SER A 490 7.61 -25.81 -3.71
CA SER A 490 8.57 -26.89 -3.89
C SER A 490 7.90 -28.22 -3.53
N HIS A 491 7.93 -29.18 -4.45
CA HIS A 491 7.34 -30.52 -4.25
C HIS A 491 5.87 -30.52 -3.78
N GLY A 492 5.08 -29.51 -4.19
CA GLY A 492 3.68 -29.36 -3.78
C GLY A 492 3.47 -28.69 -2.41
N TYR A 493 4.53 -28.21 -1.76
CA TYR A 493 4.48 -27.43 -0.53
C TYR A 493 4.84 -25.97 -0.78
N ILE A 494 4.12 -25.05 -0.13
CA ILE A 494 4.38 -23.61 -0.20
C ILE A 494 5.66 -23.28 0.57
N LEU A 495 6.56 -22.53 -0.06
CA LEU A 495 7.76 -21.97 0.55
C LEU A 495 7.44 -20.63 1.21
N TYR A 496 7.84 -20.48 2.46
CA TYR A 496 7.68 -19.24 3.23
C TYR A 496 9.03 -18.57 3.42
N ASP A 497 9.07 -17.26 3.24
CA ASP A 497 10.28 -16.45 3.39
C ASP A 497 10.02 -15.21 4.26
N VAL A 498 11.07 -14.61 4.82
CA VAL A 498 10.96 -13.38 5.62
C VAL A 498 11.15 -12.16 4.70
N PRO A 499 10.23 -11.17 4.71
CA PRO A 499 10.41 -9.95 3.94
C PRO A 499 11.66 -9.21 4.42
N ARG A 500 12.67 -9.12 3.54
CA ARG A 500 13.90 -8.35 3.74
C ARG A 500 13.94 -7.21 2.73
N THR A 501 14.59 -6.12 3.10
CA THR A 501 15.00 -5.10 2.14
C THR A 501 16.28 -5.61 1.47
N PRO A 502 16.24 -5.97 0.17
CA PRO A 502 17.44 -6.43 -0.53
C PRO A 502 18.52 -5.34 -0.51
N SER A 503 19.78 -5.74 -0.47
CA SER A 503 20.93 -4.83 -0.58
C SER A 503 20.94 -4.12 -1.94
N GLU A 504 21.67 -3.02 -2.04
CA GLU A 504 21.82 -2.32 -3.33
C GLU A 504 22.40 -3.25 -4.40
N ALA A 505 23.40 -4.07 -4.04
CA ALA A 505 23.96 -5.10 -4.91
C ALA A 505 22.93 -6.15 -5.35
N GLU A 506 22.09 -6.63 -4.43
CA GLU A 506 21.03 -7.60 -4.73
C GLU A 506 19.98 -7.02 -5.69
N ILE A 507 19.57 -5.77 -5.49
CA ILE A 507 18.64 -5.07 -6.40
C ILE A 507 19.27 -4.91 -7.79
N ILE A 508 20.54 -4.51 -7.86
CA ILE A 508 21.27 -4.36 -9.12
C ILE A 508 21.30 -5.71 -9.85
N VAL A 509 21.74 -6.79 -9.19
CA VAL A 509 21.85 -8.13 -9.80
C VAL A 509 20.49 -8.63 -10.28
N GLN A 510 19.46 -8.52 -9.45
CA GLN A 510 18.12 -8.97 -9.83
C GLN A 510 17.59 -8.19 -11.04
N THR A 511 17.76 -6.87 -11.03
CA THR A 511 17.31 -6.00 -12.12
C THR A 511 18.06 -6.30 -13.41
N GLU A 512 19.39 -6.42 -13.36
CA GLU A 512 20.25 -6.67 -14.51
C GLU A 512 19.98 -8.04 -15.14
N CYS A 513 19.87 -9.09 -14.32
CA CYS A 513 19.59 -10.43 -14.84
C CYS A 513 18.18 -10.54 -15.44
N SER A 514 17.19 -9.86 -14.85
CA SER A 514 15.85 -9.77 -15.43
C SER A 514 15.84 -9.01 -16.76
N LEU A 515 16.57 -7.91 -16.85
CA LEU A 515 16.72 -7.13 -18.08
C LEU A 515 17.50 -7.88 -19.15
N ALA A 516 18.51 -8.67 -18.77
CA ALA A 516 19.26 -9.53 -19.68
C ALA A 516 18.33 -10.53 -20.37
N LEU A 517 17.41 -11.17 -19.64
CA LEU A 517 16.43 -12.08 -20.22
C LEU A 517 15.48 -11.35 -21.19
N GLN A 518 14.89 -10.23 -20.76
CA GLN A 518 13.97 -9.44 -21.60
C GLN A 518 14.63 -8.92 -22.88
N LEU A 519 15.89 -8.48 -22.79
CA LEU A 519 16.66 -8.01 -23.93
C LEU A 519 17.02 -9.16 -24.88
N SER A 520 17.36 -10.34 -24.37
CA SER A 520 17.64 -11.51 -25.20
C SER A 520 16.39 -12.02 -25.93
N GLU A 521 15.24 -12.06 -25.27
CA GLU A 521 13.95 -12.36 -25.91
C GLU A 521 13.59 -11.34 -26.99
N ALA A 522 13.71 -10.04 -26.66
CA ALA A 522 13.42 -8.96 -27.61
C ALA A 522 14.39 -8.96 -28.79
N LYS A 523 15.68 -9.27 -28.56
CA LYS A 523 16.72 -9.39 -29.59
C LYS A 523 16.41 -10.55 -30.54
N ALA A 524 16.11 -11.74 -30.00
CA ALA A 524 15.77 -12.91 -30.82
C ALA A 524 14.50 -12.66 -31.66
N GLU A 525 13.48 -12.05 -31.06
CA GLU A 525 12.25 -11.69 -31.77
C GLU A 525 12.50 -10.63 -32.85
N LEU A 526 13.30 -9.61 -32.56
CA LEU A 526 13.65 -8.57 -33.53
C LEU A 526 14.43 -9.14 -34.73
N VAL A 527 15.40 -10.02 -34.48
CA VAL A 527 16.14 -10.73 -35.55
C VAL A 527 15.19 -11.59 -36.39
N ARG A 528 14.29 -12.34 -35.75
CA ARG A 528 13.28 -13.17 -36.44
C ARG A 528 12.39 -12.32 -37.35
N ILE A 529 11.88 -11.21 -36.84
CA ILE A 529 11.00 -10.29 -37.56
C ILE A 529 11.72 -9.65 -38.75
N LEU A 530 12.98 -9.24 -38.59
CA LEU A 530 13.74 -8.59 -39.66
C LEU A 530 14.17 -9.57 -40.77
N GLY A 531 14.28 -10.86 -40.45
CA GLY A 531 14.51 -11.93 -41.40
C GLY A 531 13.33 -12.13 -42.36
N ASP A 532 12.10 -12.22 -41.84
CA ASP A 532 10.86 -12.42 -42.60
C ASP A 532 9.75 -11.47 -42.14
N PHE A 533 9.79 -10.22 -42.62
CA PHE A 533 8.94 -9.14 -42.11
C PHE A 533 7.59 -9.07 -42.80
N ASN A 534 6.51 -9.44 -42.09
CA ASN A 534 5.14 -9.37 -42.59
C ASN A 534 4.29 -8.30 -41.89
N ALA A 535 3.16 -7.93 -42.49
CA ALA A 535 2.25 -6.92 -41.94
C ALA A 535 1.71 -7.27 -40.54
N GLN A 536 1.56 -8.57 -40.24
CA GLN A 536 1.11 -9.06 -38.94
C GLN A 536 2.17 -8.87 -37.83
N ASP A 537 3.45 -8.79 -38.20
CA ASP A 537 4.56 -8.68 -37.27
C ASP A 537 4.83 -7.23 -36.83
N ILE A 538 4.17 -6.22 -37.44
CA ILE A 538 4.42 -4.81 -37.10
C ILE A 538 4.10 -4.47 -35.64
N GLY A 539 3.12 -5.15 -35.05
CA GLY A 539 2.80 -5.04 -33.63
C GLY A 539 3.93 -5.59 -32.77
N LYS A 540 4.42 -6.79 -33.12
CA LYS A 540 5.53 -7.46 -32.41
C LYS A 540 6.82 -6.66 -32.54
N LEU A 541 7.11 -6.09 -33.71
CA LEU A 541 8.25 -5.21 -33.96
C LEU A 541 8.23 -4.00 -33.02
N ALA A 542 7.08 -3.32 -32.93
CA ALA A 542 6.93 -2.18 -32.04
C ALA A 542 7.13 -2.58 -30.58
N THR A 543 6.58 -3.73 -30.16
CA THR A 543 6.76 -4.26 -28.80
C THR A 543 8.22 -4.60 -28.51
N SER A 544 8.94 -5.29 -29.40
CA SER A 544 10.36 -5.58 -29.20
C SER A 544 11.18 -4.31 -29.05
N LEU A 545 10.98 -3.31 -29.92
CA LEU A 545 11.68 -2.02 -29.85
C LEU A 545 11.33 -1.23 -28.59
N GLU A 546 10.09 -1.33 -28.09
CA GLU A 546 9.70 -0.76 -26.79
C GLU A 546 10.37 -1.46 -25.62
N THR A 547 10.54 -2.78 -25.68
CA THR A 547 11.30 -3.53 -24.66
C THR A 547 12.73 -3.01 -24.59
N PHE A 548 13.40 -2.79 -25.74
CA PHE A 548 14.71 -2.14 -25.78
C PHE A 548 14.68 -0.73 -25.16
N ALA A 549 13.68 0.09 -25.47
CA ALA A 549 13.56 1.44 -24.92
C ALA A 549 13.42 1.44 -23.40
N ARG A 550 12.49 0.61 -22.87
CA ARG A 550 12.23 0.51 -21.43
C ARG A 550 13.41 -0.11 -20.68
N ALA A 551 14.06 -1.10 -21.26
CA ALA A 551 15.26 -1.69 -20.69
C ALA A 551 16.38 -0.64 -20.59
N ARG A 552 16.66 0.09 -21.67
CA ARG A 552 17.63 1.20 -21.68
C ARG A 552 17.33 2.23 -20.58
N ASP A 553 16.08 2.69 -20.48
CA ASP A 553 15.69 3.68 -19.48
C ASP A 553 15.92 3.17 -18.04
N LYS A 554 15.72 1.88 -17.79
CA LYS A 554 16.05 1.24 -16.50
C LYS A 554 17.56 1.11 -16.29
N LEU A 555 18.32 0.71 -17.30
CA LEU A 555 19.79 0.57 -17.22
C LEU A 555 20.49 1.90 -16.90
N VAL A 556 19.94 3.04 -17.33
CA VAL A 556 20.43 4.39 -16.96
C VAL A 556 20.31 4.65 -15.45
N THR A 557 19.36 4.02 -14.77
CA THR A 557 19.18 4.21 -13.32
C THR A 557 20.14 3.38 -12.47
N ILE A 558 20.81 2.39 -13.08
CA ILE A 558 21.70 1.46 -12.39
C ILE A 558 23.08 2.10 -12.26
N LYS A 559 23.56 2.15 -11.02
CA LYS A 559 24.88 2.70 -10.68
C LYS A 559 25.70 1.64 -9.97
N VAL A 560 26.92 1.43 -10.45
CA VAL A 560 27.89 0.53 -9.81
C VAL A 560 29.05 1.41 -9.33
N GLY A 561 29.30 1.43 -8.02
CA GLY A 561 30.32 2.31 -7.42
C GLY A 561 30.03 3.80 -7.61
N GLY A 562 28.75 4.19 -7.69
CA GLY A 562 28.30 5.57 -7.86
C GLY A 562 28.34 6.12 -9.30
N ALA A 563 28.81 5.34 -10.28
CA ALA A 563 28.83 5.70 -11.70
C ALA A 563 27.81 4.88 -12.51
N ILE A 564 27.25 5.48 -13.56
CA ILE A 564 26.37 4.78 -14.51
C ILE A 564 27.23 3.88 -15.39
N VAL A 565 26.80 2.63 -15.55
CA VAL A 565 27.49 1.64 -16.39
C VAL A 565 27.30 2.02 -17.87
N ASP A 566 28.41 2.14 -18.62
CA ASP A 566 28.46 2.48 -20.05
C ASP A 566 27.46 3.58 -20.49
N GLU A 567 27.54 4.75 -19.83
CA GLU A 567 26.71 5.90 -20.15
C GLU A 567 26.82 6.32 -21.63
N SER A 568 28.00 6.15 -22.24
CA SER A 568 28.25 6.41 -23.65
C SER A 568 27.37 5.56 -24.57
N ALA A 569 27.33 4.24 -24.38
CA ALA A 569 26.51 3.37 -25.23
C ALA A 569 25.01 3.59 -25.01
N LEU A 570 24.59 3.86 -23.76
CA LEU A 570 23.20 4.15 -23.43
C LEU A 570 22.69 5.43 -24.13
N ILE A 571 23.52 6.49 -24.18
CA ILE A 571 23.20 7.74 -24.88
C ILE A 571 23.23 7.54 -26.41
N GLU A 572 24.19 6.78 -26.93
CA GLU A 572 24.29 6.55 -28.37
C GLU A 572 23.08 5.78 -28.92
N VAL A 573 22.61 4.76 -28.18
CA VAL A 573 21.52 3.90 -28.61
C VAL A 573 20.14 4.54 -28.43
N GLU A 574 19.98 5.49 -27.49
CA GLU A 574 18.71 6.17 -27.20
C GLU A 574 18.04 6.73 -28.46
N ASN A 575 18.75 7.57 -29.20
CA ASN A 575 18.20 8.25 -30.37
C ASN A 575 17.84 7.25 -31.47
N LYS A 576 18.59 6.14 -31.56
CA LYS A 576 18.37 5.07 -32.54
C LYS A 576 17.11 4.27 -32.17
N ILE A 577 16.93 3.90 -30.90
CA ILE A 577 15.73 3.20 -30.41
C ILE A 577 14.49 4.08 -30.56
N GLN A 578 14.53 5.33 -30.11
CA GLN A 578 13.38 6.25 -30.24
C GLN A 578 12.98 6.47 -31.70
N SER A 579 13.97 6.63 -32.58
CA SER A 579 13.72 6.74 -34.03
C SER A 579 13.09 5.47 -34.59
N ALA A 580 13.58 4.28 -34.19
CA ALA A 580 13.02 3.00 -34.62
C ALA A 580 11.58 2.78 -34.13
N VAL A 581 11.30 3.07 -32.85
CA VAL A 581 9.96 3.00 -32.26
C VAL A 581 9.00 3.94 -32.99
N MET A 582 9.39 5.20 -33.22
CA MET A 582 8.58 6.18 -33.93
C MET A 582 8.31 5.77 -35.39
N LEU A 583 9.29 5.19 -36.07
CA LEU A 583 9.10 4.65 -37.42
C LEU A 583 8.12 3.48 -37.42
N ALA A 584 8.24 2.53 -36.49
CA ALA A 584 7.33 1.40 -36.35
C ALA A 584 5.88 1.87 -36.09
N TYR A 585 5.68 2.83 -35.19
CA TYR A 585 4.36 3.40 -34.90
C TYR A 585 3.75 4.18 -36.07
N ARG A 586 4.57 4.98 -36.77
CA ARG A 586 4.10 5.71 -37.97
C ARG A 586 3.65 4.75 -39.06
N THR A 587 4.41 3.69 -39.32
CA THR A 587 4.03 2.68 -40.31
C THR A 587 2.81 1.89 -39.85
N ARG A 588 2.71 1.55 -38.55
CA ARG A 588 1.52 0.91 -37.97
C ARG A 588 0.27 1.77 -38.13
N ALA A 589 0.36 3.09 -37.96
CA ALA A 589 -0.77 4.00 -38.15
C ALA A 589 -1.21 4.11 -39.62
N LYS A 590 -0.30 3.86 -40.58
CA LYS A 590 -0.61 3.87 -42.01
C LYS A 590 -1.19 2.56 -42.53
N ILE A 591 -0.98 1.45 -41.82
CA ILE A 591 -1.50 0.12 -42.16
C ILE A 591 -2.73 -0.12 -41.28
N PRO A 592 -3.97 0.00 -41.80
CA PRO A 592 -5.18 -0.26 -41.02
C PRO A 592 -5.15 -1.69 -40.52
N SER A 593 -5.65 -1.88 -39.29
CA SER A 593 -5.60 -3.18 -38.65
C SER A 593 -6.40 -4.18 -39.48
N THR A 594 -5.77 -5.28 -39.88
CA THR A 594 -6.45 -6.47 -40.40
C THR A 594 -7.17 -7.21 -39.26
N ARG A 595 -7.78 -6.48 -38.32
CA ARG A 595 -8.64 -7.10 -37.32
C ARG A 595 -9.79 -7.79 -38.06
N PRO A 596 -10.15 -9.03 -37.66
CA PRO A 596 -11.33 -9.68 -38.22
C PRO A 596 -12.54 -8.76 -38.01
N LYS A 597 -13.37 -8.60 -39.04
CA LYS A 597 -14.65 -7.90 -38.93
C LYS A 597 -15.48 -8.63 -37.87
N VAL A 598 -15.72 -7.98 -36.73
CA VAL A 598 -16.68 -8.48 -35.74
C VAL A 598 -18.05 -8.45 -36.39
N THR A 599 -18.72 -9.60 -36.49
CA THR A 599 -20.10 -9.64 -37.02
C THR A 599 -21.09 -9.32 -35.90
N LEU A 600 -22.32 -8.93 -36.25
CA LEU A 600 -23.39 -8.68 -35.26
C LEU A 600 -23.68 -9.90 -34.36
N GLU A 601 -23.31 -11.09 -34.82
CA GLU A 601 -23.50 -12.38 -34.14
C GLU A 601 -22.40 -12.65 -33.09
N ASP A 602 -21.27 -11.94 -33.17
CA ASP A 602 -20.13 -12.07 -32.24
C ASP A 602 -20.21 -11.10 -31.05
N LEU A 603 -21.21 -10.21 -31.02
CA LEU A 603 -21.40 -9.25 -29.94
C LEU A 603 -22.06 -9.93 -28.73
N VAL A 604 -21.44 -9.80 -27.56
CA VAL A 604 -21.96 -10.34 -26.28
C VAL A 604 -22.38 -9.18 -25.38
N ASP A 605 -23.33 -9.43 -24.48
CA ASP A 605 -23.68 -8.50 -23.41
C ASP A 605 -22.45 -8.22 -22.53
N VAL A 606 -22.20 -6.94 -22.24
CA VAL A 606 -21.06 -6.54 -21.40
C VAL A 606 -21.57 -6.08 -20.04
N ASP A 607 -21.04 -6.69 -18.99
CA ASP A 607 -21.22 -6.22 -17.62
C ASP A 607 -20.49 -4.87 -17.44
N VAL A 608 -21.21 -3.88 -16.93
CA VAL A 608 -20.64 -2.55 -16.69
C VAL A 608 -19.82 -2.63 -15.39
N PRO A 609 -18.54 -2.21 -15.38
CA PRO A 609 -17.73 -2.24 -14.17
C PRO A 609 -18.42 -1.50 -13.04
N SER A 610 -18.77 -2.20 -11.96
CA SER A 610 -19.18 -1.55 -10.72
C SER A 610 -17.96 -0.85 -10.14
N VAL A 611 -18.12 0.39 -9.66
CA VAL A 611 -17.09 1.07 -8.88
C VAL A 611 -16.65 0.12 -7.76
N LEU A 612 -15.35 -0.26 -7.73
CA LEU A 612 -14.78 -1.12 -6.70
C LEU A 612 -15.19 -0.58 -5.32
N ASP A 613 -15.53 -1.47 -4.39
CA ASP A 613 -16.09 -1.08 -3.08
C ASP A 613 -15.18 -0.09 -2.32
N GLU A 614 -13.87 -0.11 -2.61
CA GLU A 614 -12.84 0.79 -2.09
C GLU A 614 -13.08 2.28 -2.41
N TYR A 615 -13.67 2.59 -3.58
CA TYR A 615 -13.91 3.98 -4.02
C TYR A 615 -15.32 4.49 -3.71
N LYS A 616 -16.18 3.61 -3.16
CA LYS A 616 -17.60 3.87 -2.86
C LYS A 616 -17.79 4.97 -1.80
N SER A 617 -16.83 5.09 -0.88
CA SER A 617 -16.81 6.10 0.18
C SER A 617 -16.35 7.48 -0.30
N GLN A 618 -15.55 7.54 -1.36
CA GLN A 618 -14.94 8.79 -1.86
C GLN A 618 -15.79 9.49 -2.92
N MET A 619 -16.47 8.73 -3.79
CA MET A 619 -17.18 9.31 -4.94
C MET A 619 -18.69 9.48 -4.74
N GLY A 620 -19.26 8.92 -3.68
CA GLY A 620 -20.70 8.75 -3.56
C GLY A 620 -21.24 7.82 -4.66
N TYR A 621 -22.49 7.39 -4.56
CA TYR A 621 -23.11 6.44 -5.48
C TYR A 621 -23.39 7.10 -6.85
N ALA A 622 -22.36 7.35 -7.65
CA ALA A 622 -22.48 7.82 -9.03
C ALA A 622 -22.21 6.63 -9.98
N PRO A 623 -23.22 5.82 -10.35
CA PRO A 623 -23.04 4.89 -11.45
C PRO A 623 -22.64 5.69 -12.70
N LEU A 624 -21.83 5.10 -13.58
CA LEU A 624 -21.57 5.68 -14.89
C LEU A 624 -22.93 5.91 -15.59
N LEU A 625 -23.36 7.17 -15.65
CA LEU A 625 -24.63 7.55 -16.29
C LEU A 625 -24.53 7.22 -17.78
N GLY A 626 -25.49 6.44 -18.30
CA GLY A 626 -25.52 5.99 -19.69
C GLY A 626 -25.45 4.47 -19.90
N PHE A 627 -25.34 3.68 -18.83
CA PHE A 627 -25.18 2.22 -18.94
C PHE A 627 -26.19 1.43 -18.10
N GLY A 628 -26.95 0.56 -18.77
CA GLY A 628 -27.84 -0.41 -18.12
C GLY A 628 -29.15 -0.59 -18.89
N THR A 629 -29.80 -1.72 -18.63
CA THR A 629 -31.08 -2.11 -19.25
C THR A 629 -32.15 -2.11 -18.18
N VAL A 630 -33.27 -1.44 -18.43
CA VAL A 630 -34.40 -1.40 -17.48
C VAL A 630 -35.35 -2.54 -17.85
N ASN A 631 -35.45 -3.54 -16.97
CA ASN A 631 -36.35 -4.65 -17.11
C ASN A 631 -37.66 -4.35 -16.38
N TRP A 632 -38.78 -4.62 -17.05
CA TRP A 632 -40.12 -4.41 -16.52
C TRP A 632 -40.77 -5.73 -16.15
N GLU A 633 -41.23 -5.83 -14.90
CA GLU A 633 -41.95 -7.00 -14.42
C GLU A 633 -43.45 -6.72 -14.34
N HIS A 634 -44.22 -7.40 -15.19
CA HIS A 634 -45.66 -7.21 -15.31
C HIS A 634 -46.41 -7.51 -14.00
N SER A 635 -45.98 -8.55 -13.27
CA SER A 635 -46.53 -9.03 -12.00
C SER A 635 -46.47 -7.99 -10.89
N LYS A 636 -45.55 -7.02 -10.95
CA LYS A 636 -45.35 -5.99 -9.90
C LYS A 636 -45.86 -4.61 -10.31
N CYS A 637 -46.22 -4.43 -11.58
CA CYS A 637 -46.53 -3.12 -12.14
C CYS A 637 -47.95 -2.65 -11.83
N LEU A 638 -48.09 -1.59 -11.05
CA LEU A 638 -49.39 -0.99 -10.70
C LEU A 638 -50.06 -0.20 -11.85
N GLY A 639 -49.40 0.01 -12.99
CA GLY A 639 -49.96 0.80 -14.09
C GLY A 639 -50.26 2.26 -13.71
N CYS A 640 -49.47 2.83 -12.80
CA CYS A 640 -49.69 4.17 -12.22
C CYS A 640 -49.06 5.32 -13.02
N LYS A 641 -48.34 5.01 -14.12
CA LYS A 641 -47.62 5.96 -14.99
C LYS A 641 -46.48 6.75 -14.31
N SER A 642 -46.16 6.46 -13.04
CA SER A 642 -45.11 7.18 -12.29
C SER A 642 -43.73 7.10 -12.95
N CYS A 643 -43.37 5.96 -13.52
CA CYS A 643 -42.08 5.77 -14.20
C CYS A 643 -41.92 6.59 -15.48
N GLU A 644 -42.99 6.79 -16.24
CA GLU A 644 -43.02 7.65 -17.44
C GLU A 644 -42.89 9.13 -17.03
N LEU A 645 -43.71 9.59 -16.07
CA LEU A 645 -43.72 10.99 -15.62
C LEU A 645 -42.40 11.47 -14.99
N VAL A 646 -41.60 10.53 -14.48
CA VAL A 646 -40.37 10.80 -13.74
C VAL A 646 -39.13 10.57 -14.60
N CYS A 647 -39.28 9.99 -15.80
CA CYS A 647 -38.17 9.77 -16.70
C CYS A 647 -37.72 11.11 -17.30
N PRO A 648 -36.48 11.58 -17.02
CA PRO A 648 -36.03 12.88 -17.51
C PRO A 648 -35.80 12.91 -19.04
N GLU A 649 -35.62 11.74 -19.65
CA GLU A 649 -35.35 11.59 -21.09
C GLU A 649 -36.58 11.08 -21.86
N ASP A 650 -37.75 10.99 -21.22
CA ASP A 650 -38.98 10.43 -21.81
C ASP A 650 -38.77 9.03 -22.44
N ALA A 651 -37.86 8.26 -21.85
CA ALA A 651 -37.44 6.95 -22.34
C ALA A 651 -38.38 5.81 -21.94
N ILE A 652 -39.43 6.08 -21.17
CA ILE A 652 -40.37 5.06 -20.69
C ILE A 652 -41.77 5.51 -21.08
N GLU A 653 -42.51 4.66 -21.77
CA GLU A 653 -43.87 4.91 -22.20
C GLU A 653 -44.79 3.81 -21.69
N LEU A 654 -45.89 4.17 -21.02
CA LEU A 654 -46.93 3.22 -20.63
C LEU A 654 -47.95 3.10 -21.77
N LYS A 655 -47.81 2.06 -22.59
CA LYS A 655 -48.76 1.81 -23.68
C LYS A 655 -50.09 1.27 -23.16
N PRO A 656 -51.23 1.74 -23.71
CA PRO A 656 -52.57 1.28 -23.34
C PRO A 656 -52.88 -0.09 -23.97
N ARG A 657 -52.02 -1.08 -23.75
CA ARG A 657 -52.13 -2.46 -24.23
C ARG A 657 -51.99 -3.42 -23.05
N ILE A 658 -52.91 -4.38 -22.97
CA ILE A 658 -52.88 -5.45 -21.99
C ILE A 658 -52.35 -6.72 -22.66
N GLU A 659 -51.22 -7.21 -22.15
CA GLU A 659 -50.62 -8.51 -22.52
C GLU A 659 -51.31 -9.64 -21.76
N ILE A 660 -52.51 -10.00 -22.22
CA ILE A 660 -53.39 -10.92 -21.49
C ILE A 660 -52.82 -12.33 -21.38
N SER A 661 -51.91 -12.73 -22.28
CA SER A 661 -51.19 -14.01 -22.23
C SER A 661 -50.40 -14.16 -20.93
N ASN A 662 -49.79 -13.08 -20.45
CA ASN A 662 -48.90 -13.07 -19.28
C ASN A 662 -49.69 -13.27 -17.98
N PHE A 663 -51.00 -13.00 -17.99
CA PHE A 663 -51.86 -13.20 -16.83
C PHE A 663 -51.95 -14.69 -16.47
N PHE A 664 -51.82 -15.57 -17.46
CA PHE A 664 -51.87 -17.03 -17.28
C PHE A 664 -50.51 -17.64 -16.95
N GLU A 665 -49.44 -16.84 -17.00
CA GLU A 665 -48.06 -17.27 -16.70
C GLU A 665 -47.64 -16.82 -15.29
N THR A 666 -48.44 -16.00 -14.63
CA THR A 666 -48.20 -15.51 -13.27
C THR A 666 -48.56 -16.60 -12.25
N SER A 667 -47.61 -16.96 -11.37
CA SER A 667 -47.81 -17.96 -10.32
C SER A 667 -48.75 -17.47 -9.21
N ASP A 668 -49.35 -18.40 -8.46
CA ASP A 668 -50.23 -18.07 -7.32
C ASP A 668 -49.53 -17.26 -6.22
N GLU A 669 -48.23 -17.45 -6.05
CA GLU A 669 -47.37 -16.70 -5.13
C GLU A 669 -47.21 -15.25 -5.59
N ALA A 670 -46.89 -15.01 -6.87
CA ALA A 670 -46.80 -13.67 -7.43
C ALA A 670 -48.16 -12.94 -7.46
N LEU A 671 -49.26 -13.68 -7.60
CA LEU A 671 -50.61 -13.12 -7.47
C LEU A 671 -50.93 -12.65 -6.04
N ALA A 672 -50.30 -13.22 -5.01
CA ALA A 672 -50.51 -12.81 -3.62
C ALA A 672 -49.84 -11.46 -3.29
N GLU A 673 -48.79 -11.09 -4.04
CA GLU A 673 -48.08 -9.81 -3.90
C GLU A 673 -48.78 -8.64 -4.59
N LEU A 674 -49.73 -8.93 -5.49
CA LEU A 674 -50.54 -7.92 -6.17
C LEU A 674 -51.62 -7.31 -5.25
N PRO A 675 -52.04 -6.05 -5.50
CA PRO A 675 -53.21 -5.48 -4.84
C PRO A 675 -54.44 -6.38 -4.99
N THR A 676 -55.22 -6.53 -3.91
CA THR A 676 -56.33 -7.49 -3.78
C THR A 676 -57.30 -7.47 -4.98
N ASN A 677 -57.60 -6.29 -5.52
CA ASN A 677 -58.52 -6.14 -6.64
C ASN A 677 -57.96 -6.74 -7.95
N ARG A 678 -56.64 -6.66 -8.14
CA ARG A 678 -55.97 -7.13 -9.36
C ARG A 678 -55.68 -8.61 -9.31
N SER A 679 -55.29 -9.13 -8.15
CA SER A 679 -55.15 -10.57 -7.95
C SER A 679 -56.48 -11.30 -8.11
N LEU A 680 -57.58 -10.75 -7.56
CA LEU A 680 -58.93 -11.27 -7.79
C LEU A 680 -59.33 -11.20 -9.27
N PHE A 681 -59.00 -10.12 -9.97
CA PHE A 681 -59.29 -9.99 -11.40
C PHE A 681 -58.54 -11.04 -12.23
N TYR A 682 -57.25 -11.25 -11.96
CA TYR A 682 -56.42 -12.22 -12.69
C TYR A 682 -56.91 -13.64 -12.42
N LYS A 683 -57.18 -13.99 -11.15
CA LYS A 683 -57.75 -15.29 -10.77
C LYS A 683 -59.12 -15.52 -11.41
N THR A 684 -59.96 -14.51 -11.47
CA THR A 684 -61.28 -14.60 -12.12
C THR A 684 -61.14 -14.85 -13.62
N LEU A 685 -60.23 -14.15 -14.30
CA LEU A 685 -59.95 -14.38 -15.72
C LEU A 685 -59.33 -15.76 -15.99
N GLN A 686 -58.39 -16.20 -15.15
CA GLN A 686 -57.81 -17.54 -15.22
C GLN A 686 -58.88 -18.63 -15.07
N ASN A 687 -59.81 -18.46 -14.13
CA ASN A 687 -60.90 -19.42 -13.86
C ASN A 687 -62.00 -19.41 -14.92
N LEU A 688 -62.25 -18.26 -15.59
CA LEU A 688 -63.26 -18.13 -16.63
C LEU A 688 -62.76 -18.56 -18.02
N ALA A 689 -61.44 -18.62 -18.23
CA ALA A 689 -60.87 -18.91 -19.54
C ALA A 689 -61.01 -20.39 -19.89
N THR A 690 -61.76 -20.68 -20.96
CA THR A 690 -61.82 -22.02 -21.56
C THR A 690 -60.65 -22.30 -22.51
N VAL A 691 -60.01 -21.25 -23.04
CA VAL A 691 -58.82 -21.30 -23.91
C VAL A 691 -57.90 -20.12 -23.56
N LYS A 692 -56.59 -20.33 -23.49
CA LYS A 692 -55.61 -19.26 -23.24
C LYS A 692 -55.62 -18.24 -24.40
N PRO A 693 -55.96 -16.97 -24.15
CA PRO A 693 -55.92 -15.93 -25.18
C PRO A 693 -54.47 -15.63 -25.58
N SER A 694 -54.24 -15.49 -26.88
CA SER A 694 -52.91 -15.20 -27.48
C SER A 694 -52.79 -13.81 -28.08
N LYS A 695 -53.89 -13.05 -28.14
CA LYS A 695 -53.92 -11.69 -28.70
C LYS A 695 -54.06 -10.67 -27.58
N ASP A 696 -53.23 -9.64 -27.66
CA ASP A 696 -53.27 -8.55 -26.71
C ASP A 696 -54.45 -7.62 -26.93
N ILE A 697 -54.91 -7.03 -25.83
CA ILE A 697 -56.08 -6.16 -25.81
C ILE A 697 -55.61 -4.71 -25.84
N GLN A 698 -55.91 -4.01 -26.93
CA GLN A 698 -55.71 -2.55 -27.00
C GLN A 698 -56.86 -1.83 -26.28
N LEU A 699 -56.51 -0.94 -25.37
CA LEU A 699 -57.44 -0.09 -24.64
C LEU A 699 -57.70 1.19 -25.44
N LYS A 700 -58.98 1.59 -25.53
CA LYS A 700 -59.39 2.76 -26.32
C LYS A 700 -58.95 4.11 -25.72
N LYS A 701 -58.60 4.12 -24.43
CA LYS A 701 -58.12 5.28 -23.66
C LYS A 701 -57.14 4.78 -22.60
N GLU A 702 -56.26 5.66 -22.13
CA GLU A 702 -55.45 5.40 -20.94
C GLU A 702 -56.36 5.00 -19.77
N ALA A 703 -56.15 3.81 -19.23
CA ALA A 703 -56.92 3.28 -18.11
C ALA A 703 -55.95 3.09 -16.93
N PRO A 704 -56.04 3.92 -15.87
CA PRO A 704 -55.17 3.79 -14.70
C PRO A 704 -55.26 2.36 -14.14
N GLY A 705 -54.11 1.72 -13.92
CA GLY A 705 -54.06 0.34 -13.44
C GLY A 705 -53.82 -0.73 -14.52
N PHE A 706 -53.89 -0.37 -15.81
CA PHE A 706 -53.66 -1.29 -16.93
C PHE A 706 -52.78 -0.68 -18.02
N GLY A 707 -51.78 -1.43 -18.47
CA GLY A 707 -50.87 -1.01 -19.54
C GLY A 707 -49.58 -1.86 -19.55
N SER A 708 -48.83 -1.74 -20.63
CA SER A 708 -47.50 -2.35 -20.82
C SER A 708 -46.46 -1.24 -20.81
N VAL A 709 -45.39 -1.41 -20.02
CA VAL A 709 -44.31 -0.44 -19.98
C VAL A 709 -43.32 -0.81 -21.07
N GLU A 710 -43.13 0.07 -22.04
CA GLU A 710 -42.06 -0.04 -23.01
C GLU A 710 -40.95 0.95 -22.66
N VAL A 711 -39.70 0.47 -22.73
CA VAL A 711 -38.50 1.28 -22.49
C VAL A 711 -37.81 1.50 -23.82
N ASP A 712 -37.72 2.76 -24.22
CA ASP A 712 -36.90 3.19 -25.34
C ASP A 712 -35.43 3.17 -24.89
N LEU A 713 -34.76 2.08 -25.25
CA LEU A 713 -33.37 1.87 -24.89
C LEU A 713 -32.49 2.99 -25.42
N TRP A 714 -32.85 3.73 -26.48
CA TRP A 714 -32.08 4.80 -27.10
C TRP A 714 -32.04 6.10 -26.27
N LEU A 715 -33.17 6.41 -25.65
CA LEU A 715 -33.32 7.57 -24.77
C LEU A 715 -32.90 7.26 -23.33
N CYS A 716 -32.99 6.01 -22.90
CA CYS A 716 -32.71 5.64 -21.52
C CYS A 716 -31.22 5.84 -21.16
N VAL A 717 -30.93 6.79 -20.26
CA VAL A 717 -29.58 7.04 -19.71
C VAL A 717 -29.29 6.24 -18.42
N ALA A 718 -30.13 5.26 -18.09
CA ALA A 718 -30.00 4.40 -16.91
C ALA A 718 -29.85 5.16 -15.57
N CYS A 719 -30.49 6.33 -15.43
CA CYS A 719 -30.36 7.21 -14.26
C CYS A 719 -30.99 6.68 -12.95
N ARG A 720 -31.64 5.51 -12.99
CA ARG A 720 -32.37 4.87 -11.87
C ARG A 720 -33.57 5.65 -11.33
N THR A 721 -33.93 6.81 -11.86
CA THR A 721 -35.02 7.62 -11.33
C THR A 721 -36.38 6.92 -11.45
N CYS A 722 -36.62 6.23 -12.56
CA CYS A 722 -37.83 5.42 -12.80
C CYS A 722 -37.95 4.24 -11.83
N VAL A 723 -36.83 3.55 -11.54
CA VAL A 723 -36.74 2.45 -10.57
C VAL A 723 -37.03 2.96 -9.15
N ARG A 724 -36.36 4.04 -8.73
CA ARG A 724 -36.54 4.62 -7.38
C ARG A 724 -37.95 5.11 -7.09
N ARG A 725 -38.67 5.56 -8.11
CA ARG A 725 -40.04 6.10 -7.96
C ARG A 725 -41.13 5.09 -8.31
N CYS A 726 -40.79 3.86 -8.71
CA CYS A 726 -41.78 2.83 -9.02
C CYS A 726 -42.44 2.30 -7.73
N PRO A 727 -43.74 2.54 -7.48
CA PRO A 727 -44.39 2.21 -6.21
C PRO A 727 -44.87 0.75 -6.10
N GLY A 728 -44.25 -0.18 -6.84
CA GLY A 728 -44.60 -1.60 -6.81
C GLY A 728 -44.25 -2.29 -5.47
N PRO A 729 -44.75 -3.51 -5.22
CA PRO A 729 -44.50 -4.25 -3.97
C PRO A 729 -43.00 -4.53 -3.76
N GLU A 730 -42.53 -4.35 -2.51
CA GLU A 730 -41.17 -4.49 -1.96
C GLU A 730 -39.98 -3.81 -2.70
N ARG A 731 -39.85 -3.93 -4.02
CA ARG A 731 -38.74 -3.41 -4.84
C ARG A 731 -39.16 -2.65 -6.10
N GLY A 732 -40.44 -2.38 -6.30
CA GLY A 732 -40.95 -1.76 -7.53
C GLY A 732 -41.05 -2.75 -8.71
N ALA A 733 -41.60 -2.29 -9.82
CA ALA A 733 -41.83 -3.11 -11.03
C ALA A 733 -40.79 -2.93 -12.14
N LEU A 734 -39.78 -2.10 -11.88
CA LEU A 734 -38.69 -1.83 -12.80
C LEU A 734 -37.39 -2.17 -12.10
N GLU A 735 -36.56 -2.98 -12.72
CA GLU A 735 -35.22 -3.31 -12.25
C GLU A 735 -34.19 -2.79 -13.26
N LEU A 736 -33.12 -2.14 -12.77
CA LEU A 736 -32.03 -1.73 -13.64
C LEU A 736 -30.90 -2.74 -13.53
N GLU A 737 -30.70 -3.51 -14.60
CA GLU A 737 -29.51 -4.34 -14.75
C GLU A 737 -28.37 -3.50 -15.32
N LEU A 738 -27.19 -3.59 -14.71
CA LEU A 738 -25.96 -2.95 -15.20
C LEU A 738 -25.32 -3.77 -16.34
N LYS A 739 -26.15 -4.27 -17.24
CA LYS A 739 -25.75 -5.01 -18.44
C LYS A 739 -26.09 -4.20 -19.67
N TRP A 740 -25.19 -4.20 -20.64
CA TRP A 740 -25.40 -3.49 -21.90
C TRP A 740 -25.60 -4.46 -23.06
N ASN A 741 -26.80 -4.46 -23.63
CA ASN A 741 -27.14 -5.25 -24.83
C ASN A 741 -26.61 -4.57 -26.10
N LEU A 742 -25.34 -4.84 -26.41
CA LEU A 742 -24.66 -4.35 -27.62
C LEU A 742 -25.32 -4.82 -28.92
N PRO A 743 -25.76 -6.09 -29.07
CA PRO A 743 -26.42 -6.56 -30.30
C PRO A 743 -27.65 -5.75 -30.71
N GLU A 744 -28.54 -5.43 -29.76
CA GLU A 744 -29.79 -4.72 -30.03
C GLU A 744 -29.52 -3.26 -30.46
N VAL A 745 -28.56 -2.61 -29.81
CA VAL A 745 -28.15 -1.23 -30.11
C VAL A 745 -27.53 -1.14 -31.51
N VAL A 746 -26.64 -2.06 -31.89
CA VAL A 746 -25.98 -2.05 -33.21
C VAL A 746 -26.95 -2.45 -34.34
N LYS A 747 -27.89 -3.38 -34.08
CA LYS A 747 -28.96 -3.73 -35.03
C LYS A 747 -29.85 -2.54 -35.37
N HIS A 748 -30.25 -1.75 -34.37
CA HIS A 748 -31.06 -0.55 -34.63
C HIS A 748 -30.30 0.49 -35.45
N ILE A 749 -29.01 0.74 -35.16
CA ILE A 749 -28.16 1.69 -35.92
C ILE A 749 -28.01 1.28 -37.38
N THR A 750 -27.74 0.00 -37.65
CA THR A 750 -27.58 -0.51 -39.02
C THR A 750 -28.90 -0.55 -39.80
N SER A 751 -30.04 -0.49 -39.11
CA SER A 751 -31.39 -0.47 -39.71
C SER A 751 -31.97 0.93 -39.96
N THR A 752 -31.46 1.97 -39.28
CA THR A 752 -31.76 3.38 -39.58
C THR A 752 -30.78 3.89 -40.66
N PRO A 753 -31.27 4.30 -41.84
CA PRO A 753 -30.43 4.76 -42.95
C PRO A 753 -29.72 6.10 -42.69
#